data_AF-A0A3B8LES1-F1
#
_entry.id   AF-A0A3B8LES1-F1
#
_cell.length_a   1.000
_cell.length_b   1.000
_cell.length_c   1.000
_cell.angle_alpha   90.00
_cell.angle_beta   90.00
_cell.angle_gamma   90.00
#
_symmetry.space_group_name_H-M   'P 1'
#
loop_
_entity.id
_entity.type
_entity.pdbx_description
1 polymer ?
#
loop_
_entity_poly.entity_id
_entity_poly.type
_entity_poly.pdbx_seq_one_letter_code
_entity_poly.pdbx_strand_id
1 'polypeptide(L)'
;MRHLLAIGVPFGFLLAIVVGEAASQDASKSAAAGKKKRRVRGSLVEDRAAKKLVEAGDSRLESGELKKAVEVWQSVIERYPRSRIRYEAHIRLGNFFLQRDRAYDKARVHFEATAAEDNRDEDQRAEATLKIGVCFYQARNFGKCFGVMRDVIEHFPVSSQVNQAYYYIGLGHFQLGHYSRAIAALEKVGTNMSGEDDQVAKVEAGKRFFVRIDDADLAALEPGKPVKVTVSVTSGDSETIDCFTVGRNVRIALGSIPTRLGRPVKGNGRLEVKGDDTVKVTYTDAHTADKKTDQPVLNSVSVVGDGVAAITDGAFEETLNGAVLGKAINLQISDPDRDLTDGPDKIEAIIEVYRRKTDEEIETELLKKATEADSEATKKDAATKAAANVGATGDAGSDGEREEIDRFKKIDEVKVTLVEARIERRVRGLDEKLPEVQKAGDDPAAKPAPEKTDATEKTPAAEKKDAGKPAPQAVVDNSIHSGVFRTTVALAKADEIVGGDQVLQALPGDKVRLVYLDERNSSDGIHQVQSEARCIEGNLGGVRVTRAVISDLELRLQTELKTAGALTNIANRYKEFGLKTNANDKYEQALAVCEKVARSASKLGGRLLEETYVQLWRIYFEMDRLELAAAMAQRLQREFPNSGFVDDALLQLADVARKQGNLQRAIGIYNRLVNMQTSQLRGEAQFGIAQCYEQMALASTGTGAAQLSDRAFQEYKKVFDQFPDSGRVGEAVSRMANYYYQQ
;
A
#
# COMPACT_ATOMS: atom_id res chain seq x y z
N MET A 1 57.32 45.24 4.71
CA MET A 1 58.51 45.05 5.57
C MET A 1 58.18 44.00 6.62
N ARG A 2 59.02 42.95 6.72
CA ARG A 2 59.38 42.14 7.92
C ARG A 2 58.25 41.48 8.75
N HIS A 3 58.29 40.22 9.18
CA HIS A 3 59.30 39.15 9.11
C HIS A 3 58.59 37.79 9.37
N LEU A 4 59.05 36.75 8.67
CA LEU A 4 58.89 35.33 9.03
C LEU A 4 59.57 35.02 10.36
N LEU A 5 59.04 34.03 11.10
CA LEU A 5 59.84 33.18 11.97
C LEU A 5 59.24 31.77 12.05
N ALA A 6 60.00 30.83 11.47
CA ALA A 6 59.84 29.39 11.56
C ALA A 6 60.58 28.90 12.82
N ILE A 7 60.03 27.86 13.47
CA ILE A 7 60.76 27.02 14.42
C ILE A 7 60.46 25.57 14.03
N GLY A 8 61.51 24.79 13.86
CA GLY A 8 61.45 23.35 13.63
C GLY A 8 62.50 22.62 14.46
N VAL A 9 62.58 21.31 14.17
CA VAL A 9 63.65 20.33 14.50
C VAL A 9 63.48 19.63 15.89
N PRO A 10 63.90 18.36 16.11
CA PRO A 10 64.48 17.33 15.21
C PRO A 10 63.86 15.91 15.24
N PHE A 11 64.24 15.18 14.19
CA PHE A 11 64.27 13.74 13.99
C PHE A 11 65.46 13.11 14.76
N GLY A 12 65.26 11.97 15.44
CA GLY A 12 66.30 11.22 16.15
C GLY A 12 66.37 9.76 15.68
N PHE A 13 67.46 9.44 14.99
CA PHE A 13 67.88 8.13 14.50
C PHE A 13 68.41 7.25 15.66
N LEU A 14 68.10 5.94 15.67
CA LEU A 14 69.03 4.95 16.22
C LEU A 14 68.99 3.64 15.42
N LEU A 15 70.19 3.20 15.09
CA LEU A 15 70.65 2.14 14.21
C LEU A 15 71.07 0.92 15.05
N ALA A 16 70.76 -0.31 14.63
CA ALA A 16 71.64 -1.48 14.82
C ALA A 16 71.08 -2.71 14.06
N ILE A 17 71.67 -3.06 12.92
CA ILE A 17 72.66 -4.15 12.67
C ILE A 17 71.99 -5.38 12.05
N VAL A 18 72.31 -5.55 10.76
CA VAL A 18 72.14 -6.75 9.95
C VAL A 18 73.44 -7.55 10.02
N VAL A 19 73.36 -8.85 10.31
CA VAL A 19 74.29 -9.86 9.80
C VAL A 19 73.43 -10.94 9.17
N GLY A 20 73.60 -11.13 7.88
CA GLY A 20 72.88 -12.12 7.10
C GLY A 20 73.63 -13.45 7.01
N GLU A 21 72.91 -14.49 6.59
CA GLU A 21 73.48 -15.54 5.75
C GLU A 21 72.39 -16.10 4.83
N ALA A 22 72.80 -16.41 3.62
CA ALA A 22 71.97 -16.53 2.43
C ALA A 22 71.63 -18.00 2.08
N ALA A 23 70.62 -18.12 1.20
CA ALA A 23 70.36 -19.21 0.26
C ALA A 23 69.81 -20.54 0.81
N SER A 24 68.55 -20.86 0.49
CA SER A 24 68.22 -21.56 -0.77
C SER A 24 66.70 -21.76 -0.90
N GLN A 25 66.11 -21.21 -1.97
CA GLN A 25 64.84 -21.67 -2.54
C GLN A 25 65.11 -22.97 -3.29
N ASP A 26 64.55 -24.08 -2.82
CA ASP A 26 63.81 -25.10 -3.59
C ASP A 26 63.76 -26.41 -2.81
N ALA A 27 62.63 -26.67 -2.15
CA ALA A 27 62.09 -28.01 -1.92
C ALA A 27 60.67 -27.93 -1.34
N SER A 28 59.69 -28.26 -2.18
CA SER A 28 58.40 -28.90 -1.82
C SER A 28 57.57 -28.25 -0.70
N LYS A 29 56.55 -27.42 -0.98
CA LYS A 29 55.29 -27.79 -1.65
C LYS A 29 54.78 -29.21 -1.33
N SER A 30 54.61 -29.58 -0.05
CA SER A 30 53.61 -30.57 0.38
C SER A 30 53.40 -30.62 1.91
N ALA A 31 52.88 -29.57 2.54
CA ALA A 31 52.38 -29.67 3.93
C ALA A 31 51.39 -28.56 4.34
N ALA A 32 50.72 -27.90 3.39
CA ALA A 32 49.73 -26.87 3.68
C ALA A 32 48.30 -27.32 3.33
N ALA A 33 47.94 -28.55 3.74
CA ALA A 33 46.56 -28.99 3.82
C ALA A 33 46.19 -29.16 5.29
N GLY A 34 45.27 -28.33 5.77
CA GLY A 34 44.59 -28.55 7.05
C GLY A 34 45.08 -27.70 8.22
N LYS A 35 44.71 -26.41 8.23
CA LYS A 35 44.34 -25.68 9.47
C LYS A 35 43.55 -24.41 9.12
N LYS A 36 42.31 -24.61 8.64
CA LYS A 36 41.27 -23.56 8.77
C LYS A 36 41.14 -23.27 10.27
N LYS A 37 41.47 -22.06 10.72
CA LYS A 37 41.20 -21.60 12.10
C LYS A 37 39.72 -21.84 12.40
N ARG A 38 39.39 -22.89 13.18
CA ARG A 38 38.06 -23.07 13.77
C ARG A 38 37.82 -21.91 14.72
N ARG A 39 37.13 -20.86 14.27
CA ARG A 39 36.63 -19.78 15.13
C ARG A 39 35.69 -20.42 16.16
N VAL A 40 36.07 -20.33 17.43
CA VAL A 40 35.42 -20.98 18.58
C VAL A 40 34.02 -20.40 18.76
N ARG A 41 33.01 -21.28 18.79
CA ARG A 41 31.59 -20.95 19.01
C ARG A 41 31.40 -20.50 20.47
N GLY A 42 30.59 -19.48 20.72
CA GLY A 42 30.16 -19.12 22.08
C GLY A 42 29.48 -20.29 22.78
N SER A 43 29.55 -20.33 24.10
CA SER A 43 28.89 -21.38 24.89
C SER A 43 27.37 -21.23 24.78
N LEU A 44 26.63 -22.34 24.69
CA LEU A 44 25.16 -22.33 24.73
C LEU A 44 24.60 -21.61 25.98
N VAL A 45 25.38 -21.60 27.06
CA VAL A 45 25.07 -20.88 28.31
C VAL A 45 25.20 -19.37 28.13
N GLU A 46 26.21 -18.90 27.38
CA GLU A 46 26.40 -17.48 27.05
C GLU A 46 25.28 -16.98 26.14
N ASP A 47 24.87 -17.79 25.14
CA ASP A 47 23.75 -17.44 24.25
C ASP A 47 22.42 -17.32 25.02
N ARG A 48 22.15 -18.22 25.97
CA ARG A 48 20.94 -18.14 26.82
C ARG A 48 20.96 -16.94 27.77
N ALA A 49 22.12 -16.62 28.35
CA ALA A 49 22.26 -15.46 29.23
C ALA A 49 22.14 -14.14 28.45
N ALA A 50 22.72 -14.07 27.24
CA ALA A 50 22.58 -12.94 26.35
C ALA A 50 21.11 -12.73 25.93
N LYS A 51 20.38 -13.80 25.60
CA LYS A 51 18.96 -13.73 25.24
C LYS A 51 18.09 -13.15 26.36
N LYS A 52 18.26 -13.63 27.59
CA LYS A 52 17.55 -13.08 28.76
C LYS A 52 17.80 -11.59 28.98
N LEU A 53 19.00 -11.11 28.65
CA LEU A 53 19.31 -9.68 28.76
C LEU A 53 18.69 -8.86 27.64
N VAL A 54 18.60 -9.39 26.42
CA VAL A 54 17.84 -8.75 25.33
C VAL A 54 16.37 -8.60 25.72
N GLU A 55 15.74 -9.68 26.20
CA GLU A 55 14.35 -9.70 26.68
C GLU A 55 14.15 -8.71 27.84
N ALA A 56 15.09 -8.62 28.78
CA ALA A 56 15.05 -7.64 29.86
C ALA A 56 15.14 -6.19 29.35
N GLY A 57 15.93 -5.93 28.31
CA GLY A 57 15.99 -4.62 27.65
C GLY A 57 14.68 -4.26 26.96
N ASP A 58 14.08 -5.23 26.26
CA ASP A 58 12.79 -5.07 25.58
C ASP A 58 11.67 -4.75 26.59
N SER A 59 11.59 -5.47 27.71
CA SER A 59 10.65 -5.19 28.81
C SER A 59 10.83 -3.79 29.44
N ARG A 60 12.07 -3.29 29.55
CA ARG A 60 12.33 -1.92 30.03
C ARG A 60 11.91 -0.86 29.02
N LEU A 61 12.03 -1.13 27.72
CA LEU A 61 11.55 -0.24 26.67
C LEU A 61 10.02 -0.09 26.76
N GLU A 62 9.31 -1.21 26.92
CA GLU A 62 7.84 -1.25 27.08
C GLU A 62 7.39 -0.50 28.34
N SER A 63 8.17 -0.59 29.41
CA SER A 63 7.96 0.16 30.66
C SER A 63 8.28 1.66 30.56
N GLY A 64 8.73 2.15 29.39
CA GLY A 64 9.10 3.54 29.15
C GLY A 64 10.48 3.95 29.72
N GLU A 65 11.25 3.00 30.26
CA GLU A 65 12.58 3.25 30.83
C GLU A 65 13.69 3.26 29.75
N LEU A 66 13.61 4.24 28.83
CA LEU A 66 14.40 4.27 27.60
C LEU A 66 15.93 4.18 27.81
N LYS A 67 16.48 4.92 28.78
CA LYS A 67 17.93 4.93 29.04
C LYS A 67 18.44 3.58 29.52
N LYS A 68 17.69 2.95 30.43
CA LYS A 68 18.06 1.65 30.99
C LYS A 68 17.93 0.54 29.93
N ALA A 69 16.95 0.61 29.04
CA ALA A 69 16.82 -0.33 27.93
C ALA A 69 18.07 -0.32 27.03
N VAL A 70 18.54 0.87 26.66
CA VAL A 70 19.78 1.04 25.87
C VAL A 70 21.01 0.50 26.59
N GLU A 71 21.18 0.81 27.89
CA GLU A 71 22.29 0.29 28.70
C GLU A 71 22.27 -1.24 28.78
N VAL A 72 21.09 -1.84 28.94
CA VAL A 72 20.94 -3.30 29.01
C VAL A 72 21.32 -3.96 27.68
N TRP A 73 20.84 -3.45 26.53
CA TRP A 73 21.24 -4.00 25.23
C TRP A 73 22.73 -3.79 24.93
N GLN A 74 23.31 -2.64 25.29
CA GLN A 74 24.76 -2.40 25.17
C GLN A 74 25.57 -3.40 25.99
N SER A 75 25.11 -3.71 27.21
CA SER A 75 25.78 -4.69 28.07
C SER A 75 25.82 -6.09 27.45
N VAL A 76 24.86 -6.45 26.58
CA VAL A 76 24.88 -7.74 25.85
C VAL A 76 26.06 -7.81 24.90
N ILE A 77 26.32 -6.71 24.18
CA ILE A 77 27.40 -6.61 23.19
C ILE A 77 28.77 -6.65 23.91
N GLU A 78 28.90 -5.95 25.04
CA GLU A 78 30.14 -5.87 25.81
C GLU A 78 30.45 -7.17 26.57
N ARG A 79 29.45 -7.78 27.21
CA ARG A 79 29.64 -8.96 28.07
C ARG A 79 29.67 -10.27 27.27
N TYR A 80 29.00 -10.31 26.13
CA TYR A 80 28.89 -11.53 25.30
C TYR A 80 29.32 -11.29 23.84
N PRO A 81 30.56 -10.80 23.58
CA PRO A 81 31.01 -10.43 22.23
C PRO A 81 31.14 -11.63 21.27
N ARG A 82 31.13 -12.87 21.80
CA ARG A 82 31.16 -14.11 20.99
C ARG A 82 29.77 -14.71 20.76
N SER A 83 28.76 -14.29 21.53
CA SER A 83 27.40 -14.81 21.41
C SER A 83 26.78 -14.38 20.09
N ARG A 84 25.97 -15.26 19.47
CA ARG A 84 25.23 -14.92 18.24
C ARG A 84 24.13 -13.88 18.51
N ILE A 85 23.59 -13.87 19.73
CA ILE A 85 22.51 -12.99 20.17
C ILE A 85 22.95 -11.52 20.23
N ARG A 86 24.26 -11.22 20.23
CA ARG A 86 24.75 -9.85 20.14
C ARG A 86 24.21 -9.11 18.91
N TYR A 87 23.98 -9.81 17.80
CA TYR A 87 23.45 -9.22 16.58
C TYR A 87 21.99 -8.78 16.74
N GLU A 88 21.21 -9.50 17.55
CA GLU A 88 19.85 -9.11 17.92
C GLU A 88 19.88 -7.83 18.79
N ALA A 89 20.79 -7.76 19.77
CA ALA A 89 21.00 -6.55 20.56
C ALA A 89 21.41 -5.34 19.68
N HIS A 90 22.25 -5.56 18.67
CA HIS A 90 22.58 -4.54 17.66
C HIS A 90 21.35 -4.08 16.86
N ILE A 91 20.48 -4.99 16.42
CA ILE A 91 19.23 -4.63 15.73
C ILE A 91 18.32 -3.80 16.64
N ARG A 92 18.13 -4.20 17.90
CA ARG A 92 17.31 -3.46 18.88
C ARG A 92 17.84 -2.04 19.10
N LEU A 93 19.15 -1.88 19.32
CA LEU A 93 19.79 -0.57 19.45
C LEU A 93 19.68 0.27 18.17
N GLY A 94 19.90 -0.34 17.01
CA GLY A 94 19.75 0.33 15.71
C GLY A 94 18.33 0.86 15.51
N ASN A 95 17.31 0.04 15.79
CA ASN A 95 15.91 0.42 15.68
C ASN A 95 15.54 1.54 16.66
N PHE A 96 16.06 1.49 17.89
CA PHE A 96 15.88 2.56 18.88
C PHE A 96 16.41 3.90 18.36
N PHE A 97 17.67 3.94 17.90
CA PHE A 97 18.28 5.17 17.38
C PHE A 97 17.63 5.68 16.10
N LEU A 98 17.14 4.77 15.24
CA LEU A 98 16.45 5.10 14.00
C LEU A 98 15.09 5.76 14.26
N GLN A 99 14.26 5.17 15.13
CA GLN A 99 12.87 5.57 15.31
C GLN A 99 12.69 6.70 16.35
N ARG A 100 13.44 6.68 17.45
CA ARG A 100 13.26 7.62 18.58
C ARG A 100 14.19 8.82 18.45
N ASP A 101 15.50 8.56 18.46
CA ASP A 101 16.51 9.61 18.52
C ASP A 101 16.78 10.28 17.16
N ARG A 102 16.28 9.69 16.07
CA ARG A 102 16.57 10.10 14.68
C ARG A 102 18.08 10.24 14.41
N ALA A 103 18.89 9.47 15.15
CA ALA A 103 20.34 9.47 15.08
C ALA A 103 20.81 8.46 14.04
N TYR A 104 20.63 8.80 12.76
CA TYR A 104 20.80 7.87 11.64
C TYR A 104 22.22 7.31 11.52
N ASP A 105 23.26 8.10 11.80
CA ASP A 105 24.64 7.61 11.76
C ASP A 105 24.94 6.62 12.87
N LYS A 106 24.40 6.82 14.08
CA LYS A 106 24.55 5.88 15.20
C LYS A 106 23.79 4.58 14.92
N ALA A 107 22.55 4.69 14.44
CA ALA A 107 21.74 3.55 14.04
C ALA A 107 22.46 2.70 12.97
N ARG A 108 23.07 3.37 11.98
CA ARG A 108 23.81 2.72 10.90
C ARG A 108 24.95 1.84 11.41
N VAL A 109 25.76 2.33 12.34
CA VAL A 109 26.89 1.56 12.90
C VAL A 109 26.40 0.24 13.53
N HIS A 110 25.26 0.26 14.21
CA HIS A 110 24.70 -0.95 14.79
C HIS A 110 24.19 -1.92 13.72
N PHE A 111 23.54 -1.43 12.66
CA PHE A 111 23.10 -2.29 11.56
C PHE A 111 24.28 -2.83 10.71
N GLU A 112 25.33 -2.04 10.49
CA GLU A 112 26.56 -2.48 9.81
C GLU A 112 27.22 -3.65 10.55
N ALA A 113 27.22 -3.61 11.90
CA ALA A 113 27.71 -4.72 12.71
C ALA A 113 26.90 -6.02 12.53
N THR A 114 25.59 -5.92 12.31
CA THR A 114 24.72 -7.09 12.06
C THR A 114 24.76 -7.58 10.61
N ALA A 115 24.97 -6.68 9.65
CA ALA A 115 25.10 -7.00 8.23
C ALA A 115 26.42 -7.71 7.87
N ALA A 116 27.41 -7.67 8.77
CA ALA A 116 28.72 -8.28 8.57
C ALA A 116 28.64 -9.78 8.23
N GLU A 117 29.55 -10.27 7.38
CA GLU A 117 29.64 -11.69 6.99
C GLU A 117 29.94 -12.64 8.17
N ASP A 118 30.41 -12.09 9.29
CA ASP A 118 30.58 -12.82 10.54
C ASP A 118 29.24 -13.27 11.15
N ASN A 119 28.12 -12.66 10.73
CA ASN A 119 26.79 -13.15 11.01
C ASN A 119 26.41 -14.25 10.00
N ARG A 120 25.97 -15.40 10.50
CA ARG A 120 25.59 -16.55 9.65
C ARG A 120 24.12 -16.57 9.29
N ASP A 121 23.33 -15.72 9.94
CA ASP A 121 21.91 -15.57 9.70
C ASP A 121 21.71 -14.61 8.53
N GLU A 122 21.28 -15.16 7.39
CA GLU A 122 21.11 -14.41 6.15
C GLU A 122 19.92 -13.46 6.22
N ASP A 123 18.84 -13.85 6.89
CA ASP A 123 17.64 -13.02 7.07
C ASP A 123 17.95 -11.80 7.94
N GLN A 124 18.70 -11.98 9.03
CA GLN A 124 19.17 -10.87 9.85
C GLN A 124 20.11 -9.93 9.09
N ARG A 125 20.97 -10.48 8.21
CA ARG A 125 21.85 -9.67 7.37
C ARG A 125 21.06 -8.89 6.32
N ALA A 126 20.05 -9.49 5.71
CA ALA A 126 19.16 -8.82 4.77
C ALA A 126 18.35 -7.71 5.45
N GLU A 127 17.78 -7.97 6.63
CA GLU A 127 17.09 -6.96 7.44
C GLU A 127 18.03 -5.81 7.82
N ALA A 128 19.22 -6.11 8.36
CA ALA A 128 20.17 -5.09 8.75
C ALA A 128 20.62 -4.23 7.56
N THR A 129 20.90 -4.85 6.41
CA THR A 129 21.28 -4.14 5.18
C THR A 129 20.16 -3.22 4.69
N LEU A 130 18.91 -3.68 4.73
CA LEU A 130 17.76 -2.83 4.45
C LEU A 130 17.70 -1.63 5.40
N LYS A 131 17.85 -1.86 6.72
CA LYS A 131 17.80 -0.80 7.74
C LYS A 131 18.92 0.23 7.57
N ILE A 132 20.13 -0.17 7.12
CA ILE A 132 21.20 0.76 6.70
C ILE A 132 20.70 1.68 5.58
N GLY A 133 20.05 1.10 4.55
CA GLY A 133 19.44 1.87 3.47
C GLY A 133 18.38 2.85 3.98
N VAL A 134 17.52 2.42 4.93
CA VAL A 134 16.52 3.28 5.56
C VAL A 134 17.16 4.45 6.32
N CYS A 135 18.28 4.22 7.01
CA CYS A 135 19.05 5.29 7.66
C CYS A 135 19.51 6.33 6.62
N PHE A 136 20.04 5.90 5.48
CA PHE A 136 20.44 6.84 4.41
C PHE A 136 19.25 7.57 3.77
N TYR A 137 18.12 6.89 3.59
CA TYR A 137 16.90 7.51 3.09
C TYR A 137 16.41 8.62 4.03
N GLN A 138 16.34 8.34 5.34
CA GLN A 138 15.89 9.32 6.33
C GLN A 138 16.88 10.48 6.49
N ALA A 139 18.18 10.22 6.32
CA ALA A 139 19.22 11.23 6.23
C ALA A 139 19.23 12.02 4.89
N ARG A 140 18.26 11.78 3.99
CA ARG A 140 18.14 12.36 2.63
C ARG A 140 19.35 12.11 1.73
N ASN A 141 20.16 11.11 2.03
CA ASN A 141 21.29 10.70 1.20
C ASN A 141 20.85 9.61 0.22
N PHE A 142 20.13 10.02 -0.82
CA PHE A 142 19.53 9.10 -1.79
C PHE A 142 20.57 8.33 -2.61
N GLY A 143 21.71 8.95 -2.93
CA GLY A 143 22.78 8.29 -3.69
C GLY A 143 23.30 7.03 -3.00
N LYS A 144 23.63 7.13 -1.70
CA LYS A 144 24.05 5.98 -0.90
C LYS A 144 22.89 5.03 -0.61
N CYS A 145 21.69 5.56 -0.36
CA CYS A 145 20.48 4.75 -0.17
C CYS A 145 20.26 3.79 -1.36
N PHE A 146 20.31 4.29 -2.60
CA PHE A 146 20.12 3.43 -3.77
C PHE A 146 21.20 2.36 -3.91
N GLY A 147 22.45 2.66 -3.56
CA GLY A 147 23.52 1.66 -3.50
C GLY A 147 23.17 0.53 -2.54
N VAL A 148 22.89 0.87 -1.28
CA VAL A 148 22.58 -0.11 -0.23
C VAL A 148 21.29 -0.88 -0.52
N MET A 149 20.24 -0.23 -1.05
CA MET A 149 19.01 -0.92 -1.42
C MET A 149 19.21 -1.87 -2.60
N ARG A 150 20.10 -1.55 -3.55
CA ARG A 150 20.50 -2.49 -4.61
C ARG A 150 21.32 -3.63 -4.03
N ASP A 151 22.17 -3.38 -3.03
CA ASP A 151 22.90 -4.44 -2.36
C ASP A 151 21.94 -5.44 -1.71
N VAL A 152 20.81 -5.01 -1.16
CA VAL A 152 19.75 -5.92 -0.66
C VAL A 152 19.23 -6.81 -1.79
N ILE A 153 18.91 -6.22 -2.94
CA ILE A 153 18.35 -6.93 -4.10
C ILE A 153 19.38 -7.88 -4.73
N GLU A 154 20.64 -7.47 -4.79
CA GLU A 154 21.73 -8.22 -5.44
C GLU A 154 22.28 -9.34 -4.55
N HIS A 155 22.44 -9.11 -3.24
CA HIS A 155 23.04 -10.07 -2.32
C HIS A 155 22.00 -10.95 -1.62
N PHE A 156 20.75 -10.48 -1.46
CA PHE A 156 19.68 -11.22 -0.78
C PHE A 156 18.42 -11.32 -1.66
N PRO A 157 18.51 -11.86 -2.89
CA PRO A 157 17.42 -11.81 -3.87
C PRO A 157 16.18 -12.60 -3.45
N VAL A 158 16.28 -13.53 -2.49
CA VAL A 158 15.15 -14.37 -2.03
C VAL A 158 14.57 -13.87 -0.71
N SER A 159 15.01 -12.73 -0.19
CA SER A 159 14.57 -12.24 1.13
C SER A 159 13.32 -11.34 1.04
N SER A 160 12.49 -11.34 2.10
CA SER A 160 11.23 -10.55 2.18
C SER A 160 11.46 -9.04 2.11
N GLN A 161 12.68 -8.64 2.45
CA GLN A 161 13.19 -7.30 2.53
C GLN A 161 13.43 -6.69 1.14
N VAL A 162 13.50 -7.50 0.07
CA VAL A 162 13.63 -7.02 -1.32
C VAL A 162 12.43 -6.17 -1.74
N ASN A 163 11.21 -6.55 -1.34
CA ASN A 163 10.02 -5.75 -1.63
C ASN A 163 10.11 -4.37 -0.97
N GLN A 164 10.58 -4.33 0.28
CA GLN A 164 10.82 -3.07 1.00
C GLN A 164 11.97 -2.26 0.35
N ALA A 165 13.02 -2.91 -0.17
CA ALA A 165 14.10 -2.23 -0.88
C ALA A 165 13.62 -1.54 -2.16
N TYR A 166 12.81 -2.21 -2.98
CA TYR A 166 12.17 -1.60 -4.16
C TYR A 166 11.28 -0.41 -3.77
N TYR A 167 10.54 -0.52 -2.67
CA TYR A 167 9.71 0.56 -2.15
C TYR A 167 10.54 1.80 -1.81
N TYR A 168 11.63 1.64 -1.06
CA TYR A 168 12.50 2.76 -0.70
C TYR A 168 13.27 3.36 -1.89
N ILE A 169 13.65 2.54 -2.89
CA ILE A 169 14.21 3.06 -4.15
C ILE A 169 13.16 3.92 -4.88
N GLY A 170 11.93 3.43 -4.96
CA GLY A 170 10.80 4.17 -5.54
C GLY A 170 10.57 5.50 -4.84
N LEU A 171 10.50 5.49 -3.52
CA LEU A 171 10.36 6.71 -2.71
C LEU A 171 11.55 7.67 -2.86
N GLY A 172 12.78 7.16 -2.91
CA GLY A 172 13.96 8.01 -3.10
C GLY A 172 13.94 8.70 -4.46
N HIS A 173 13.58 7.98 -5.53
CA HIS A 173 13.41 8.59 -6.86
C HIS A 173 12.23 9.56 -6.92
N PHE A 174 11.17 9.28 -6.18
CA PHE A 174 10.04 10.20 -6.03
C PHE A 174 10.48 11.52 -5.38
N GLN A 175 11.25 11.46 -4.28
CA GLN A 175 11.76 12.65 -3.60
C GLN A 175 12.77 13.46 -4.42
N LEU A 176 13.52 12.80 -5.31
CA LEU A 176 14.41 13.47 -6.28
C LEU A 176 13.67 14.02 -7.51
N GLY A 177 12.36 13.76 -7.65
CA GLY A 177 11.57 14.18 -8.82
C GLY A 177 11.76 13.30 -10.06
N HIS A 178 12.40 12.13 -9.93
CA HIS A 178 12.62 11.15 -11.00
C HIS A 178 11.43 10.18 -11.08
N TYR A 179 10.25 10.71 -11.40
CA TYR A 179 8.99 9.99 -11.25
C TYR A 179 8.84 8.74 -12.13
N SER A 180 9.39 8.74 -13.36
CA SER A 180 9.36 7.55 -14.23
C SER A 180 10.11 6.37 -13.61
N ARG A 181 11.28 6.63 -13.02
CA ARG A 181 12.06 5.63 -12.29
C ARG A 181 11.41 5.24 -10.96
N ALA A 182 10.71 6.18 -10.32
CA ALA A 182 9.96 5.90 -9.10
C ALA A 182 8.84 4.88 -9.37
N ILE A 183 8.05 5.09 -10.42
CA ILE A 183 6.97 4.17 -10.82
C ILE A 183 7.53 2.79 -11.13
N ALA A 184 8.57 2.70 -11.97
CA ALA A 184 9.18 1.42 -12.33
C ALA A 184 9.74 0.63 -11.12
N ALA A 185 10.18 1.33 -10.07
CA ALA A 185 10.61 0.68 -8.83
C ALA A 185 9.42 0.29 -7.93
N LEU A 186 8.41 1.14 -7.82
CA LEU A 186 7.19 0.85 -7.04
C LEU A 186 6.36 -0.30 -7.64
N GLU A 187 6.35 -0.44 -8.97
CA GLU A 187 5.70 -1.57 -9.65
C GLU A 187 6.34 -2.93 -9.34
N LYS A 188 7.61 -2.94 -8.90
CA LYS A 188 8.31 -4.15 -8.49
C LYS A 188 8.08 -4.53 -7.02
N VAL A 189 7.42 -3.68 -6.25
CA VAL A 189 7.07 -3.98 -4.85
C VAL A 189 6.00 -5.06 -4.85
N GLY A 190 6.26 -6.17 -4.15
CA GLY A 190 5.38 -7.35 -4.13
C GLY A 190 5.69 -8.36 -5.23
N THR A 191 6.81 -8.22 -5.95
CA THR A 191 7.26 -9.19 -6.95
C THR A 191 8.27 -10.20 -6.40
N ASN A 192 8.89 -9.94 -5.24
CA ASN A 192 9.77 -10.91 -4.61
C ASN A 192 9.00 -11.80 -3.64
N MET A 193 9.11 -13.11 -3.85
CA MET A 193 8.56 -14.17 -3.02
C MET A 193 9.70 -14.73 -2.17
N SER A 194 9.54 -14.71 -0.85
CA SER A 194 10.57 -15.09 0.11
C SER A 194 10.00 -15.99 1.20
N GLY A 195 10.45 -17.24 1.24
CA GLY A 195 10.07 -18.21 2.27
C GLY A 195 10.10 -19.66 1.76
N GLU A 196 10.26 -20.61 2.69
CA GLU A 196 10.00 -22.05 2.48
C GLU A 196 8.49 -22.33 2.33
N ASP A 197 7.65 -21.37 2.70
CA ASP A 197 6.25 -21.34 2.32
C ASP A 197 6.12 -20.79 0.90
N ASP A 198 5.32 -21.50 0.10
CA ASP A 198 4.73 -21.03 -1.15
C ASP A 198 5.57 -21.17 -2.42
N GLN A 199 5.70 -22.43 -2.89
CA GLN A 199 5.11 -22.67 -4.21
C GLN A 199 3.65 -22.24 -4.08
N VAL A 200 3.36 -20.99 -4.41
CA VAL A 200 1.98 -20.52 -4.49
C VAL A 200 1.32 -21.40 -5.54
N ALA A 201 0.65 -22.45 -5.09
CA ALA A 201 -0.18 -23.28 -5.94
C ALA A 201 -1.45 -22.52 -6.34
N LYS A 202 -1.65 -21.26 -5.90
CA LYS A 202 -2.91 -20.51 -5.96
C LYS A 202 -2.76 -19.07 -6.45
N VAL A 203 -3.28 -18.71 -7.62
CA VAL A 203 -3.22 -17.34 -8.18
C VAL A 203 -4.57 -16.65 -8.10
N GLU A 204 -4.59 -15.41 -7.62
CA GLU A 204 -5.83 -14.65 -7.58
C GLU A 204 -6.24 -14.10 -8.94
N ALA A 205 -7.48 -14.42 -9.34
CA ALA A 205 -8.09 -13.91 -10.55
C ALA A 205 -8.13 -12.38 -10.55
N GLY A 206 -7.63 -11.76 -11.62
CA GLY A 206 -7.60 -10.29 -11.76
C GLY A 206 -6.33 -9.62 -11.23
N LYS A 207 -5.44 -10.36 -10.54
CA LYS A 207 -4.09 -9.88 -10.20
C LYS A 207 -3.10 -10.15 -11.34
N ARG A 208 -1.96 -9.47 -11.31
CA ARG A 208 -0.89 -9.74 -12.29
C ARG A 208 -0.22 -11.06 -11.91
N PHE A 209 -0.17 -11.99 -12.85
CA PHE A 209 0.51 -13.27 -12.69
C PHE A 209 1.98 -13.10 -13.03
N PHE A 210 2.86 -13.51 -12.13
CA PHE A 210 4.31 -13.41 -12.30
C PHE A 210 4.89 -14.81 -12.47
N VAL A 211 5.81 -14.94 -13.41
CA VAL A 211 6.55 -16.18 -13.63
C VAL A 211 8.00 -15.95 -13.23
N ARG A 212 8.47 -16.75 -12.27
CA ARG A 212 9.88 -16.86 -11.90
C ARG A 212 10.41 -18.20 -12.38
N ILE A 213 11.46 -18.15 -13.19
CA ILE A 213 12.22 -19.31 -13.64
C ILE A 213 13.52 -19.30 -12.86
N ASP A 214 13.84 -20.41 -12.19
CA ASP A 214 15.13 -20.64 -11.54
C ASP A 214 15.81 -21.82 -12.24
N ASP A 215 16.76 -21.53 -13.11
CA ASP A 215 17.43 -22.49 -13.97
C ASP A 215 18.93 -22.13 -14.11
N ALA A 216 19.79 -23.14 -13.94
CA ALA A 216 21.23 -22.98 -14.04
C ALA A 216 21.69 -22.58 -15.46
N ASP A 217 20.94 -22.97 -16.49
CA ASP A 217 21.31 -22.76 -17.89
C ASP A 217 21.04 -21.34 -18.36
N LEU A 218 20.24 -20.58 -17.61
CA LEU A 218 20.07 -19.15 -17.83
C LEU A 218 21.41 -18.42 -17.78
N ALA A 219 22.43 -18.98 -17.11
CA ALA A 219 23.77 -18.40 -17.05
C ALA A 219 24.56 -18.48 -18.35
N ALA A 220 24.15 -19.32 -19.29
CA ALA A 220 24.74 -19.42 -20.62
C ALA A 220 24.04 -18.53 -21.66
N LEU A 221 22.88 -17.92 -21.32
CA LEU A 221 22.16 -17.04 -22.24
C LEU A 221 22.88 -15.71 -22.43
N GLU A 222 22.84 -15.19 -23.66
CA GLU A 222 23.31 -13.85 -23.96
C GLU A 222 22.51 -12.80 -23.16
N PRO A 223 23.18 -11.86 -22.47
CA PRO A 223 22.51 -10.81 -21.72
C PRO A 223 21.51 -10.03 -22.58
N GLY A 224 20.25 -9.99 -22.15
CA GLY A 224 19.18 -9.23 -22.82
C GLY A 224 18.31 -10.00 -23.81
N LYS A 225 18.58 -11.29 -24.08
CA LYS A 225 17.62 -12.14 -24.81
C LYS A 225 16.49 -12.59 -23.86
N PRO A 226 15.21 -12.38 -24.23
CA PRO A 226 14.09 -12.84 -23.43
C PRO A 226 13.92 -14.37 -23.54
N VAL A 227 13.61 -15.00 -22.42
CA VAL A 227 13.18 -16.40 -22.35
C VAL A 227 11.67 -16.44 -22.52
N LYS A 228 11.19 -17.13 -23.55
CA LYS A 228 9.75 -17.25 -23.81
C LYS A 228 9.15 -18.35 -22.96
N VAL A 229 8.11 -18.00 -22.22
CA VAL A 229 7.32 -18.96 -21.43
C VAL A 229 5.89 -18.95 -21.95
N THR A 230 5.33 -20.13 -22.19
CA THR A 230 3.92 -20.26 -22.55
C THR A 230 3.11 -20.53 -21.30
N VAL A 231 2.10 -19.71 -21.08
CA VAL A 231 1.11 -19.89 -20.02
C VAL A 231 -0.20 -20.31 -20.67
N SER A 232 -0.85 -21.32 -20.13
CA SER A 232 -2.12 -21.86 -20.65
C SER A 232 -3.07 -22.14 -19.50
N VAL A 233 -4.37 -22.04 -19.75
CA VAL A 233 -5.41 -22.21 -18.74
C VAL A 233 -6.30 -23.39 -19.14
N THR A 234 -6.87 -24.10 -18.17
CA THR A 234 -7.82 -25.21 -18.40
C THR A 234 -9.05 -24.81 -19.19
N SER A 235 -9.57 -23.59 -18.98
CA SER A 235 -10.65 -22.99 -19.77
C SER A 235 -10.30 -22.80 -21.25
N GLY A 236 -9.01 -22.90 -21.61
CA GLY A 236 -8.54 -22.94 -22.99
C GLY A 236 -7.80 -21.68 -23.44
N ASP A 237 -7.58 -20.70 -22.55
CA ASP A 237 -6.77 -19.53 -22.88
C ASP A 237 -5.27 -19.86 -22.92
N SER A 238 -4.50 -19.14 -23.72
CA SER A 238 -3.05 -19.30 -23.76
C SER A 238 -2.32 -18.07 -24.27
N GLU A 239 -1.26 -17.71 -23.55
CA GLU A 239 -0.47 -16.52 -23.76
C GLU A 239 1.03 -16.81 -23.67
N THR A 240 1.84 -15.98 -24.32
CA THR A 240 3.31 -16.07 -24.26
C THR A 240 3.89 -14.88 -23.50
N ILE A 241 4.74 -15.17 -22.52
CA ILE A 241 5.40 -14.20 -21.66
C ILE A 241 6.88 -14.15 -22.01
N ASP A 242 7.41 -12.94 -22.18
CA ASP A 242 8.85 -12.70 -22.28
C ASP A 242 9.43 -12.49 -20.86
N CYS A 243 10.29 -13.42 -20.43
CA CYS A 243 10.99 -13.38 -19.14
C CYS A 243 12.42 -12.87 -19.32
N PHE A 244 12.87 -11.97 -18.43
CA PHE A 244 14.21 -11.39 -18.46
C PHE A 244 15.04 -11.81 -17.26
N THR A 245 16.32 -12.10 -17.47
CA THR A 245 17.26 -12.49 -16.41
C THR A 245 17.51 -11.34 -15.42
N VAL A 246 17.55 -11.64 -14.12
CA VAL A 246 17.73 -10.62 -13.06
C VAL A 246 18.95 -10.96 -12.20
N GLY A 247 19.84 -9.98 -12.01
CA GLY A 247 21.02 -10.08 -11.14
C GLY A 247 22.30 -10.55 -11.84
N ARG A 248 23.41 -10.58 -11.09
CA ARG A 248 24.74 -11.02 -11.58
C ARG A 248 24.89 -12.55 -11.63
N ASN A 249 24.16 -13.27 -10.78
CA ASN A 249 24.04 -14.72 -10.86
C ASN A 249 22.81 -15.03 -11.72
N VAL A 250 23.05 -15.24 -13.01
CA VAL A 250 22.05 -15.37 -14.07
C VAL A 250 21.34 -16.73 -13.99
N ARG A 251 20.84 -17.11 -12.81
CA ARG A 251 20.01 -18.32 -12.62
C ARG A 251 18.52 -18.00 -12.59
N ILE A 252 18.14 -16.73 -12.54
CA ILE A 252 16.76 -16.32 -12.34
C ILE A 252 16.30 -15.46 -13.51
N ALA A 253 15.16 -15.81 -14.11
CA ALA A 253 14.43 -14.97 -15.06
C ALA A 253 13.02 -14.67 -14.55
N LEU A 254 12.57 -13.42 -14.75
CA LEU A 254 11.26 -12.94 -14.31
C LEU A 254 10.44 -12.43 -15.50
N GLY A 255 9.17 -12.83 -15.57
CA GLY A 255 8.18 -12.30 -16.51
C GLY A 255 6.83 -12.07 -15.82
N SER A 256 5.91 -11.38 -16.48
CA SER A 256 4.59 -11.11 -15.91
C SER A 256 3.51 -10.97 -16.98
N ILE A 257 2.27 -11.35 -16.65
CA ILE A 257 1.08 -11.19 -17.48
C ILE A 257 -0.12 -10.72 -16.64
N PRO A 258 -0.94 -9.76 -17.09
CA PRO A 258 -2.20 -9.44 -16.40
C PRO A 258 -3.20 -10.60 -16.52
N THR A 259 -3.92 -10.91 -15.44
CA THR A 259 -5.05 -11.87 -15.49
C THR A 259 -6.39 -11.15 -15.35
N ARG A 260 -7.48 -11.79 -15.80
CA ARG A 260 -8.85 -11.25 -15.68
C ARG A 260 -9.90 -12.37 -15.74
N LEU A 261 -11.02 -12.19 -15.04
CA LEU A 261 -12.22 -13.03 -15.23
C LEU A 261 -12.87 -12.78 -16.60
N GLY A 262 -13.07 -13.84 -17.37
CA GLY A 262 -13.70 -13.76 -18.69
C GLY A 262 -13.53 -15.00 -19.54
N ARG A 263 -14.01 -14.93 -20.79
CA ARG A 263 -13.82 -16.00 -21.77
C ARG A 263 -12.39 -16.03 -22.32
N PRO A 264 -11.86 -17.22 -22.63
CA PRO A 264 -10.49 -17.39 -23.12
C PRO A 264 -10.28 -16.73 -24.50
N VAL A 265 -9.33 -15.78 -24.61
CA VAL A 265 -8.95 -15.14 -25.87
C VAL A 265 -7.45 -15.20 -26.09
N LYS A 266 -7.01 -16.25 -26.79
CA LYS A 266 -5.60 -16.54 -27.08
C LYS A 266 -4.87 -15.40 -27.81
N GLY A 267 -3.69 -15.07 -27.31
CA GLY A 267 -2.71 -14.18 -27.94
C GLY A 267 -3.04 -12.69 -27.81
N ASN A 268 -3.89 -12.30 -26.86
CA ASN A 268 -4.26 -10.91 -26.63
C ASN A 268 -3.35 -10.20 -25.60
N GLY A 269 -2.39 -10.92 -25.01
CA GLY A 269 -1.45 -10.42 -24.00
C GLY A 269 -2.06 -10.30 -22.58
N ARG A 270 -3.21 -10.92 -22.34
CA ARG A 270 -3.93 -10.99 -21.06
C ARG A 270 -4.41 -12.42 -20.86
N LEU A 271 -4.26 -12.94 -19.65
CA LEU A 271 -4.70 -14.29 -19.33
C LEU A 271 -6.13 -14.25 -18.78
N GLU A 272 -7.10 -14.70 -19.56
CA GLU A 272 -8.46 -14.88 -19.07
C GLU A 272 -8.60 -16.19 -18.29
N VAL A 273 -9.14 -16.08 -17.06
CA VAL A 273 -9.28 -17.19 -16.11
C VAL A 273 -10.70 -17.26 -15.56
N LYS A 274 -11.11 -18.44 -15.14
CA LYS A 274 -12.34 -18.75 -14.38
C LYS A 274 -12.00 -19.20 -12.96
N GLY A 275 -13.00 -19.29 -12.09
CA GLY A 275 -12.82 -19.61 -10.67
C GLY A 275 -12.20 -20.97 -10.36
N ASP A 276 -12.40 -21.97 -11.22
CA ASP A 276 -11.87 -23.32 -11.05
C ASP A 276 -10.65 -23.61 -11.94
N ASP A 277 -10.12 -22.59 -12.60
CA ASP A 277 -9.10 -22.78 -13.60
C ASP A 277 -7.75 -23.18 -12.98
N THR A 278 -6.98 -23.94 -13.74
CA THR A 278 -5.57 -24.20 -13.44
C THR A 278 -4.70 -23.61 -14.54
N VAL A 279 -3.84 -22.68 -14.14
CA VAL A 279 -2.82 -22.06 -14.98
C VAL A 279 -1.61 -23.00 -15.07
N LYS A 280 -1.35 -23.51 -16.27
CA LYS A 280 -0.17 -24.30 -16.62
C LYS A 280 0.89 -23.42 -17.26
N VAL A 281 2.02 -23.30 -16.59
CA VAL A 281 3.22 -22.63 -17.07
C VAL A 281 4.14 -23.67 -17.71
N THR A 282 4.45 -23.48 -18.98
CA THR A 282 5.35 -24.33 -19.77
C THR A 282 6.61 -23.56 -20.12
N TYR A 283 7.73 -23.98 -19.56
CA TYR A 283 9.07 -23.50 -19.91
C TYR A 283 9.82 -24.63 -20.63
N THR A 284 10.48 -24.34 -21.75
CA THR A 284 11.31 -25.34 -22.45
C THR A 284 12.76 -25.18 -22.00
N ASP A 285 13.26 -26.15 -21.25
CA ASP A 285 14.65 -26.21 -20.81
C ASP A 285 15.53 -26.82 -21.92
N ALA A 286 16.55 -26.07 -22.33
CA ALA A 286 17.47 -26.47 -23.39
C ALA A 286 18.45 -27.57 -22.94
N HIS A 287 18.82 -27.65 -21.66
CA HIS A 287 19.86 -28.57 -21.15
C HIS A 287 19.60 -29.10 -19.73
N THR A 288 18.74 -30.11 -19.58
CA THR A 288 18.48 -30.69 -18.25
C THR A 288 19.75 -31.31 -17.63
N ALA A 289 19.86 -31.30 -16.30
CA ALA A 289 20.99 -31.89 -15.53
C ALA A 289 21.33 -33.36 -15.92
N ASP A 290 20.35 -34.08 -16.49
CA ASP A 290 20.47 -35.45 -17.00
C ASP A 290 20.95 -35.56 -18.48
N LYS A 291 21.45 -34.47 -19.09
CA LYS A 291 21.90 -34.39 -20.51
C LYS A 291 20.80 -34.64 -21.56
N LYS A 292 19.55 -34.33 -21.23
CA LYS A 292 18.43 -34.33 -22.18
C LYS A 292 18.22 -32.90 -22.70
N THR A 293 17.82 -32.76 -23.96
CA THR A 293 17.55 -31.47 -24.62
C THR A 293 16.05 -31.26 -24.78
N ASP A 294 15.59 -30.02 -24.67
CA ASP A 294 14.21 -29.55 -24.94
C ASP A 294 13.12 -30.22 -24.09
N GLN A 295 13.31 -30.30 -22.76
CA GLN A 295 12.29 -30.82 -21.85
C GLN A 295 11.35 -29.71 -21.40
N PRO A 296 10.02 -29.84 -21.57
CA PRO A 296 9.07 -28.88 -21.02
C PRO A 296 8.95 -29.06 -19.51
N VAL A 297 9.38 -28.06 -18.74
CA VAL A 297 9.08 -27.92 -17.32
C VAL A 297 7.65 -27.38 -17.21
N LEU A 298 6.78 -28.22 -16.66
CA LEU A 298 5.37 -27.93 -16.44
C LEU A 298 5.19 -27.62 -14.96
N ASN A 299 4.77 -26.39 -14.67
CA ASN A 299 4.26 -26.03 -13.35
C ASN A 299 2.78 -25.67 -13.46
N SER A 300 1.97 -26.17 -12.53
CA SER A 300 0.53 -25.93 -12.52
C SER A 300 0.13 -25.20 -11.25
N VAL A 301 -0.64 -24.14 -11.42
CA VAL A 301 -1.07 -23.25 -10.35
C VAL A 301 -2.59 -23.10 -10.48
N SER A 302 -3.36 -23.48 -9.48
CA SER A 302 -4.81 -23.24 -9.46
C SER A 302 -5.10 -21.76 -9.32
N VAL A 303 -6.18 -21.28 -9.92
CA VAL A 303 -6.73 -19.95 -9.69
C VAL A 303 -7.59 -20.03 -8.43
N VAL A 304 -7.45 -19.06 -7.53
CA VAL A 304 -8.20 -18.99 -6.27
C VAL A 304 -8.52 -17.55 -5.94
N GLY A 305 -9.78 -17.26 -5.65
CA GLY A 305 -10.29 -15.94 -5.31
C GLY A 305 -10.74 -15.90 -3.87
N ASP A 306 -10.16 -15.01 -3.06
CA ASP A 306 -10.63 -14.83 -1.69
C ASP A 306 -12.04 -14.21 -1.68
N GLY A 307 -12.99 -14.92 -1.06
CA GLY A 307 -14.34 -14.46 -0.87
C GLY A 307 -14.40 -13.19 -0.02
N VAL A 308 -15.19 -12.20 -0.48
CA VAL A 308 -15.47 -10.97 0.28
C VAL A 308 -16.97 -10.78 0.41
N ALA A 309 -17.47 -10.83 1.65
CA ALA A 309 -18.86 -10.56 1.98
C ALA A 309 -19.06 -9.09 2.36
N ALA A 310 -20.17 -8.51 1.94
CA ALA A 310 -20.53 -7.13 2.24
C ALA A 310 -22.04 -6.94 2.37
N ILE A 311 -22.44 -6.16 3.37
CA ILE A 311 -23.77 -5.55 3.44
C ILE A 311 -23.68 -4.20 2.74
N THR A 312 -24.59 -3.91 1.80
CA THR A 312 -24.49 -2.77 0.87
C THR A 312 -25.77 -1.94 0.83
N ASP A 313 -25.66 -0.76 0.21
CA ASP A 313 -26.77 0.14 -0.05
C ASP A 313 -27.66 -0.36 -1.21
N GLY A 314 -28.72 0.39 -1.55
CA GLY A 314 -29.68 0.04 -2.60
C GLY A 314 -29.05 -0.11 -3.99
N ALA A 315 -27.95 0.59 -4.25
CA ALA A 315 -27.25 0.56 -5.53
C ALA A 315 -26.11 -0.47 -5.59
N PHE A 316 -25.81 -1.16 -4.48
CA PHE A 316 -24.64 -2.04 -4.34
C PHE A 316 -23.31 -1.33 -4.66
N GLU A 317 -23.21 -0.04 -4.34
CA GLU A 317 -22.01 0.79 -4.56
C GLU A 317 -21.19 0.94 -3.27
N GLU A 318 -21.85 1.04 -2.12
CA GLU A 318 -21.20 1.29 -0.82
C GLU A 318 -21.51 0.20 0.20
N THR A 319 -20.51 -0.18 1.00
CA THR A 319 -20.68 -1.10 2.14
C THR A 319 -21.22 -0.35 3.36
N LEU A 320 -22.30 -0.86 3.96
CA LEU A 320 -22.98 -0.26 5.09
C LEU A 320 -22.60 -0.93 6.41
N ASN A 321 -22.21 -0.12 7.39
CA ASN A 321 -22.00 -0.56 8.79
C ASN A 321 -23.29 -0.46 9.62
N GLY A 322 -24.40 -0.07 9.01
CA GLY A 322 -25.69 -0.01 9.67
C GLY A 322 -26.82 -0.44 8.74
N ALA A 323 -27.75 -1.23 9.27
CA ALA A 323 -28.93 -1.70 8.59
C ALA A 323 -30.16 -0.97 9.15
N VAL A 324 -30.98 -0.40 8.27
CA VAL A 324 -32.16 0.35 8.68
C VAL A 324 -33.33 -0.60 8.90
N LEU A 325 -33.86 -0.63 10.12
CA LEU A 325 -35.03 -1.42 10.45
C LEU A 325 -36.23 -1.02 9.58
N GLY A 326 -36.96 -2.00 9.03
CA GLY A 326 -38.10 -1.80 8.13
C GLY A 326 -37.73 -1.59 6.66
N LYS A 327 -36.44 -1.64 6.30
CA LYS A 327 -35.96 -1.63 4.91
C LYS A 327 -35.31 -2.96 4.55
N ALA A 328 -35.16 -3.21 3.27
CA ALA A 328 -34.41 -4.37 2.81
C ALA A 328 -32.89 -4.12 2.96
N ILE A 329 -32.17 -5.18 3.31
CA ILE A 329 -30.71 -5.26 3.35
C ILE A 329 -30.23 -5.85 2.04
N ASN A 330 -29.28 -5.19 1.38
CA ASN A 330 -28.68 -5.69 0.15
C ASN A 330 -27.37 -6.38 0.47
N LEU A 331 -27.22 -7.63 0.07
CA LEU A 331 -26.07 -8.46 0.38
C LEU A 331 -25.29 -8.71 -0.91
N GLN A 332 -23.97 -8.56 -0.82
CA GLN A 332 -23.06 -8.83 -1.91
C GLN A 332 -21.94 -9.75 -1.43
N ILE A 333 -21.65 -10.80 -2.18
CA ILE A 333 -20.47 -11.63 -1.98
C ILE A 333 -19.68 -11.61 -3.29
N SER A 334 -18.41 -11.25 -3.21
CA SER A 334 -17.48 -11.35 -4.33
C SER A 334 -16.64 -12.59 -4.11
N ASP A 335 -16.85 -13.62 -4.91
CA ASP A 335 -16.10 -14.87 -4.85
C ASP A 335 -15.87 -15.36 -6.28
N PRO A 336 -14.69 -15.08 -6.85
CA PRO A 336 -14.32 -15.57 -8.18
C PRO A 336 -14.40 -17.09 -8.33
N ASP A 337 -14.24 -17.88 -7.27
CA ASP A 337 -14.15 -19.34 -7.33
C ASP A 337 -15.49 -20.02 -7.57
N ARG A 338 -16.57 -19.28 -7.35
CA ARG A 338 -17.94 -19.73 -7.55
C ARG A 338 -18.50 -19.37 -8.93
N ASP A 339 -17.72 -18.70 -9.77
CA ASP A 339 -18.02 -18.32 -11.16
C ASP A 339 -17.50 -19.40 -12.12
N LEU A 340 -18.37 -20.36 -12.43
CA LEU A 340 -18.06 -21.61 -13.12
C LEU A 340 -18.70 -21.68 -14.52
N THR A 341 -19.92 -21.15 -14.65
CA THR A 341 -20.70 -21.27 -15.88
C THR A 341 -20.79 -19.94 -16.64
N ASP A 342 -21.09 -20.01 -17.94
CA ASP A 342 -21.29 -18.79 -18.74
C ASP A 342 -22.61 -18.06 -18.38
N GLY A 343 -23.46 -18.66 -17.54
CA GLY A 343 -24.71 -18.09 -17.04
C GLY A 343 -24.60 -17.66 -15.58
N PRO A 344 -25.63 -17.00 -15.02
CA PRO A 344 -25.58 -16.52 -13.64
C PRO A 344 -25.56 -17.69 -12.65
N ASP A 345 -24.43 -17.86 -11.97
CA ASP A 345 -24.25 -18.88 -10.94
C ASP A 345 -24.92 -18.48 -9.61
N LYS A 346 -25.06 -19.45 -8.70
CA LYS A 346 -25.70 -19.26 -7.39
C LYS A 346 -24.84 -19.75 -6.25
N ILE A 347 -24.85 -19.00 -5.15
CA ILE A 347 -24.17 -19.37 -3.91
C ILE A 347 -25.11 -19.25 -2.71
N GLU A 348 -24.82 -19.98 -1.64
CA GLU A 348 -25.55 -19.92 -0.38
C GLU A 348 -24.73 -19.22 0.70
N ALA A 349 -25.40 -18.38 1.49
CA ALA A 349 -24.82 -17.73 2.66
C ALA A 349 -25.85 -17.67 3.79
N ILE A 350 -25.40 -17.33 4.99
CA ILE A 350 -26.25 -17.23 6.18
C ILE A 350 -26.18 -15.80 6.69
N ILE A 351 -27.33 -15.22 7.03
CA ILE A 351 -27.40 -13.93 7.70
C ILE A 351 -28.01 -14.12 9.08
N GLU A 352 -27.35 -13.57 10.10
CA GLU A 352 -27.64 -13.81 11.51
C GLU A 352 -27.87 -12.48 12.24
N VAL A 353 -28.72 -12.48 13.26
CA VAL A 353 -28.92 -11.34 14.16
C VAL A 353 -28.37 -11.66 15.54
N TYR A 354 -27.57 -10.76 16.07
CA TYR A 354 -26.96 -10.85 17.39
C TYR A 354 -27.40 -9.71 18.30
N ARG A 355 -27.82 -10.05 19.51
CA ARG A 355 -28.15 -9.09 20.57
C ARG A 355 -27.14 -9.20 21.70
N ARG A 356 -26.76 -8.06 22.27
CA ARG A 356 -25.87 -8.05 23.44
C ARG A 356 -26.60 -8.67 24.65
N LYS A 357 -25.95 -9.61 25.33
CA LYS A 357 -26.44 -10.20 26.57
C LYS A 357 -26.47 -9.14 27.68
N THR A 358 -27.45 -9.19 28.57
CA THR A 358 -27.46 -8.34 29.78
C THR A 358 -26.40 -8.81 30.77
N ASP A 359 -26.01 -7.93 31.71
CA ASP A 359 -25.02 -8.29 32.73
C ASP A 359 -25.50 -9.49 33.58
N GLU A 360 -26.81 -9.60 33.82
CA GLU A 360 -27.44 -10.76 34.50
C GLU A 360 -27.36 -12.06 33.66
N GLU A 361 -27.51 -11.98 32.34
CA GLU A 361 -27.34 -13.15 31.44
C GLU A 361 -25.88 -13.62 31.40
N ILE A 362 -24.94 -12.68 31.44
CA ILE A 362 -23.49 -12.99 31.50
C ILE A 362 -23.13 -13.60 32.86
N GLU A 363 -23.66 -13.05 33.96
CA GLU A 363 -23.47 -13.59 35.32
C GLU A 363 -24.08 -14.98 35.46
N THR A 364 -25.25 -15.24 34.89
CA THR A 364 -25.89 -16.57 34.93
C THR A 364 -25.16 -17.60 34.07
N GLU A 365 -24.58 -17.22 32.92
CA GLU A 365 -23.69 -18.10 32.16
C GLU A 365 -22.36 -18.35 32.87
N LEU A 366 -21.80 -17.34 33.53
CA LEU A 366 -20.63 -17.47 34.40
C LEU A 366 -20.90 -18.46 35.55
N LEU A 367 -22.05 -18.32 36.21
CA LEU A 367 -22.49 -19.20 37.29
C LEU A 367 -22.76 -20.62 36.79
N LYS A 368 -23.40 -20.79 35.62
CA LYS A 368 -23.63 -22.10 35.01
C LYS A 368 -22.32 -22.78 34.62
N LYS A 369 -21.41 -22.08 33.94
CA LYS A 369 -20.07 -22.61 33.61
C LYS A 369 -19.25 -22.92 34.86
N ALA A 370 -19.35 -22.13 35.92
CA ALA A 370 -18.72 -22.43 37.20
C ALA A 370 -19.30 -23.71 37.83
N THR A 371 -20.63 -23.90 37.81
CA THR A 371 -21.26 -25.12 38.30
C THR A 371 -21.01 -26.35 37.42
N GLU A 372 -20.85 -26.16 36.11
CA GLU A 372 -20.49 -27.23 35.17
C GLU A 372 -19.01 -27.62 35.31
N ALA A 373 -18.11 -26.65 35.47
CA ALA A 373 -16.70 -26.86 35.81
C ALA A 373 -16.54 -27.56 37.17
N ASP A 374 -17.35 -27.19 38.17
CA ASP A 374 -17.39 -27.88 39.47
C ASP A 374 -17.95 -29.31 39.34
N SER A 375 -18.87 -29.56 38.39
CA SER A 375 -19.44 -30.90 38.10
C SER A 375 -18.49 -31.81 37.31
N GLU A 376 -17.66 -31.24 36.43
CA GLU A 376 -16.56 -31.97 35.76
C GLU A 376 -15.37 -32.19 36.68
N ALA A 377 -15.06 -31.23 37.56
CA ALA A 377 -14.07 -31.39 38.62
C ALA A 377 -14.49 -32.49 39.61
N THR A 378 -15.76 -32.54 40.02
CA THR A 378 -16.27 -33.63 40.89
C THR A 378 -16.34 -34.99 40.18
N LYS A 379 -16.51 -35.04 38.84
CA LYS A 379 -16.37 -36.30 38.07
C LYS A 379 -14.92 -36.74 37.90
N LYS A 380 -13.97 -35.80 37.75
CA LYS A 380 -12.53 -36.11 37.71
C LYS A 380 -11.98 -36.51 39.08
N ASP A 381 -12.43 -35.87 40.17
CA ASP A 381 -12.05 -36.19 41.55
C ASP A 381 -12.65 -37.50 42.08
N ALA A 382 -13.76 -37.96 41.50
CA ALA A 382 -14.31 -39.30 41.77
C ALA A 382 -13.52 -40.41 41.05
N ALA A 383 -12.82 -40.10 39.95
CA ALA A 383 -12.01 -41.06 39.20
C ALA A 383 -10.56 -41.17 39.71
N THR A 384 -10.01 -40.14 40.38
CA THR A 384 -8.62 -40.13 40.88
C THR A 384 -8.44 -40.58 42.33
N LYS A 385 -9.50 -40.90 43.07
CA LYS A 385 -9.42 -41.55 44.40
C LYS A 385 -9.18 -43.07 44.36
N ALA A 386 -8.63 -43.61 43.27
CA ALA A 386 -8.22 -45.02 43.18
C ALA A 386 -6.71 -45.24 43.04
N ALA A 387 -5.88 -44.20 42.92
CA ALA A 387 -4.44 -44.40 42.77
C ALA A 387 -3.63 -43.22 43.33
N ALA A 388 -3.49 -43.17 44.65
CA ALA A 388 -2.44 -42.41 45.30
C ALA A 388 -1.44 -43.38 45.95
N ASN A 389 -0.25 -43.53 45.35
CA ASN A 389 0.96 -43.50 46.15
C ASN A 389 2.21 -43.07 45.36
N VAL A 390 3.01 -42.24 46.03
CA VAL A 390 4.41 -41.84 45.78
C VAL A 390 4.67 -40.67 44.80
N GLY A 391 4.85 -39.48 45.37
CA GLY A 391 6.17 -38.82 45.35
C GLY A 391 6.41 -37.62 44.43
N ALA A 392 6.73 -36.50 45.09
CA ALA A 392 7.62 -35.39 44.67
C ALA A 392 7.06 -34.23 43.82
N THR A 393 6.84 -33.12 44.54
CA THR A 393 7.19 -31.71 44.23
C THR A 393 7.46 -31.34 42.76
N GLY A 394 6.55 -30.55 42.19
CA GLY A 394 6.73 -29.77 40.98
C GLY A 394 5.83 -28.53 41.01
N ASP A 395 6.46 -27.37 41.05
CA ASP A 395 5.90 -26.05 40.78
C ASP A 395 5.48 -25.97 39.30
N ALA A 396 4.23 -25.61 39.05
CA ALA A 396 3.68 -25.41 37.71
C ALA A 396 2.64 -24.27 37.77
N GLY A 397 3.10 -23.06 37.46
CA GLY A 397 2.23 -22.00 36.96
C GLY A 397 1.65 -22.46 35.63
N SER A 398 0.37 -22.80 35.61
CA SER A 398 -0.41 -22.89 34.39
C SER A 398 -1.11 -21.54 34.18
N ASP A 399 -0.62 -20.77 33.23
CA ASP A 399 -1.40 -19.73 32.56
C ASP A 399 -2.55 -20.45 31.84
N GLY A 400 -3.67 -20.63 32.53
CA GLY A 400 -4.91 -21.06 31.93
C GLY A 400 -5.42 -19.95 31.03
N GLU A 401 -5.49 -20.22 29.72
CA GLU A 401 -6.27 -19.47 28.76
C GLU A 401 -7.67 -19.25 29.34
N ARG A 402 -7.95 -18.01 29.76
CA ARG A 402 -9.32 -17.63 30.14
C ARG A 402 -10.13 -17.59 28.84
N GLU A 403 -10.89 -18.64 28.58
CA GLU A 403 -11.84 -18.67 27.46
C GLU A 403 -12.76 -17.44 27.54
N GLU A 404 -12.68 -16.58 26.53
CA GLU A 404 -13.48 -15.36 26.42
C GLU A 404 -14.97 -15.72 26.31
N ILE A 405 -15.81 -15.18 27.21
CA ILE A 405 -17.26 -15.39 27.15
C ILE A 405 -17.85 -14.53 26.04
N ASP A 406 -18.57 -15.17 25.12
CA ASP A 406 -19.28 -14.46 24.04
C ASP A 406 -20.38 -13.57 24.62
N ARG A 407 -20.18 -12.25 24.47
CA ARG A 407 -21.05 -11.18 24.98
C ARG A 407 -22.34 -11.01 24.17
N PHE A 408 -22.50 -11.75 23.08
CA PHE A 408 -23.66 -11.65 22.20
C PHE A 408 -24.40 -13.00 22.14
N LYS A 409 -25.74 -12.93 22.04
CA LYS A 409 -26.59 -14.09 21.79
C LYS A 409 -27.20 -13.99 20.40
N LYS A 410 -27.26 -15.11 19.69
CA LYS A 410 -27.92 -15.21 18.39
C LYS A 410 -29.44 -15.19 18.59
N ILE A 411 -30.11 -14.37 17.81
CA ILE A 411 -31.55 -14.10 17.89
C ILE A 411 -32.26 -14.75 16.72
N ASP A 412 -31.81 -14.46 15.50
CA ASP A 412 -32.47 -14.89 14.28
C ASP A 412 -31.44 -15.30 13.22
N GLU A 413 -31.86 -16.15 12.27
CA GLU A 413 -31.05 -16.69 11.19
C GLU A 413 -31.89 -16.89 9.94
N VAL A 414 -31.41 -16.36 8.81
CA VAL A 414 -32.00 -16.62 7.49
C VAL A 414 -30.93 -17.14 6.54
N LYS A 415 -31.24 -18.23 5.85
CA LYS A 415 -30.41 -18.76 4.75
C LYS A 415 -30.78 -18.04 3.46
N VAL A 416 -29.76 -17.53 2.76
CA VAL A 416 -29.94 -16.70 1.58
C VAL A 416 -29.22 -17.30 0.39
N THR A 417 -29.87 -17.27 -0.77
CA THR A 417 -29.24 -17.62 -2.05
C THR A 417 -28.92 -16.32 -2.78
N LEU A 418 -27.64 -16.14 -3.14
CA LEU A 418 -27.18 -15.03 -3.95
C LEU A 418 -27.02 -15.50 -5.40
N VAL A 419 -27.37 -14.64 -6.34
CA VAL A 419 -27.28 -14.90 -7.77
C VAL A 419 -26.23 -13.97 -8.36
N GLU A 420 -25.42 -14.50 -9.26
CA GLU A 420 -24.40 -13.73 -9.94
C GLU A 420 -25.00 -12.57 -10.74
N ALA A 421 -24.40 -11.38 -10.62
CA ALA A 421 -24.91 -10.14 -11.18
C ALA A 421 -24.04 -9.63 -12.32
N ARG A 422 -24.67 -9.28 -13.45
CA ARG A 422 -23.98 -8.63 -14.57
C ARG A 422 -23.54 -7.22 -14.17
N ILE A 423 -22.23 -7.01 -14.04
CA ILE A 423 -21.66 -5.69 -13.76
C ILE A 423 -21.35 -4.99 -15.09
N GLU A 424 -22.16 -4.01 -15.46
CA GLU A 424 -21.78 -3.05 -16.51
C GLU A 424 -20.63 -2.17 -15.99
N ARG A 425 -19.39 -2.61 -16.20
CA ARG A 425 -18.23 -1.75 -15.98
C ARG A 425 -18.29 -0.65 -17.05
N ARG A 426 -18.82 0.54 -16.72
CA ARG A 426 -18.63 1.74 -17.55
C ARG A 426 -17.14 2.10 -17.54
N VAL A 427 -16.39 1.50 -18.44
CA VAL A 427 -15.00 1.85 -18.74
C VAL A 427 -15.03 2.67 -20.03
N ARG A 428 -14.89 3.99 -19.93
CA ARG A 428 -14.43 4.76 -21.09
C ARG A 428 -12.91 4.58 -21.16
N GLY A 429 -12.42 3.98 -22.25
CA GLY A 429 -11.03 4.14 -22.71
C GLY A 429 -10.01 3.05 -22.42
N LEU A 430 -10.36 1.75 -22.42
CA LEU A 430 -9.36 0.65 -22.32
C LEU A 430 -9.39 -0.37 -23.47
N ASP A 431 -10.10 -0.07 -24.56
CA ASP A 431 -10.17 -0.89 -25.78
C ASP A 431 -9.41 -0.27 -26.97
N GLU A 432 -8.40 0.55 -26.70
CA GLU A 432 -7.43 0.93 -27.74
C GLU A 432 -6.15 0.11 -27.56
N LYS A 433 -5.71 -0.51 -28.65
CA LYS A 433 -4.44 -1.26 -28.72
C LYS A 433 -3.32 -0.42 -28.10
N LEU A 434 -2.56 -1.04 -27.20
CA LEU A 434 -1.31 -0.47 -26.69
C LEU A 434 -0.44 -0.01 -27.88
N PRO A 435 0.05 1.24 -27.90
CA PRO A 435 0.98 1.65 -28.93
C PRO A 435 2.25 0.80 -28.83
N GLU A 436 2.73 0.31 -29.97
CA GLU A 436 3.98 -0.44 -30.05
C GLU A 436 5.13 0.38 -29.45
N VAL A 437 5.86 -0.24 -28.53
CA VAL A 437 7.06 0.35 -27.93
C VAL A 437 8.12 0.48 -29.03
N GLN A 438 8.43 1.72 -29.42
CA GLN A 438 9.59 1.99 -30.29
C GLN A 438 10.86 1.49 -29.60
N LYS A 439 11.60 0.61 -30.29
CA LYS A 439 12.92 0.15 -29.84
C LYS A 439 13.91 1.31 -29.89
N ALA A 440 14.84 1.34 -28.96
CA ALA A 440 15.91 2.33 -28.92
C ALA A 440 16.76 2.23 -30.20
N GLY A 441 16.70 3.25 -31.05
CA GLY A 441 17.51 3.32 -32.27
C GLY A 441 17.10 4.34 -33.33
N ASP A 442 15.85 4.82 -33.35
CA ASP A 442 15.38 5.69 -34.44
C ASP A 442 15.48 7.18 -34.08
N ASP A 443 16.42 7.85 -34.73
CA ASP A 443 16.79 9.26 -34.59
C ASP A 443 15.84 10.14 -35.45
N PRO A 444 15.03 11.06 -34.89
CA PRO A 444 14.05 11.82 -35.66
C PRO A 444 14.67 13.14 -36.14
N ALA A 445 15.55 13.08 -37.14
CA ALA A 445 16.14 14.27 -37.74
C ALA A 445 16.32 14.15 -39.26
N ALA A 446 15.22 14.07 -40.03
CA ALA A 446 15.22 14.48 -41.45
C ALA A 446 13.82 14.62 -42.09
N LYS A 447 13.24 15.83 -42.00
CA LYS A 447 12.45 16.57 -43.03
C LYS A 447 11.11 15.98 -43.57
N PRO A 448 10.31 16.76 -44.33
CA PRO A 448 9.59 17.98 -43.96
C PRO A 448 8.07 17.89 -44.29
N ALA A 449 7.28 18.85 -43.80
CA ALA A 449 5.83 18.98 -44.02
C ALA A 449 5.42 19.18 -45.49
N PRO A 450 4.14 18.88 -45.82
CA PRO A 450 3.38 19.86 -46.59
C PRO A 450 1.92 20.08 -46.11
N GLU A 451 1.59 21.37 -46.12
CA GLU A 451 0.38 22.12 -46.48
C GLU A 451 -1.05 21.54 -46.45
N LYS A 452 -1.95 22.45 -46.06
CA LYS A 452 -3.41 22.37 -45.99
C LYS A 452 -4.06 22.60 -47.36
N THR A 453 -5.19 21.94 -47.64
CA THR A 453 -6.32 22.53 -48.39
C THR A 453 -7.65 21.89 -47.99
N ASP A 454 -8.68 22.72 -48.13
CA ASP A 454 -10.06 22.64 -47.65
C ASP A 454 -11.04 21.89 -48.60
N ALA A 455 -12.29 21.72 -48.10
CA ALA A 455 -13.57 21.68 -48.84
C ALA A 455 -14.24 20.34 -49.29
N THR A 456 -15.29 19.98 -48.53
CA THR A 456 -16.71 19.71 -48.91
C THR A 456 -17.14 18.66 -49.97
N GLU A 457 -17.88 17.67 -49.45
CA GLU A 457 -19.27 17.25 -49.78
C GLU A 457 -19.69 16.62 -51.14
N LYS A 458 -20.43 15.49 -51.01
CA LYS A 458 -21.47 14.86 -51.88
C LYS A 458 -21.10 13.67 -52.79
N THR A 459 -21.59 12.50 -52.38
CA THR A 459 -22.08 11.33 -53.16
C THR A 459 -23.39 11.67 -53.93
N PRO A 460 -23.96 10.86 -54.86
CA PRO A 460 -23.97 9.37 -54.91
C PRO A 460 -24.04 8.67 -56.32
N ALA A 461 -24.21 7.32 -56.25
CA ALA A 461 -24.70 6.33 -57.25
C ALA A 461 -23.63 5.55 -58.06
N ALA A 462 -23.37 4.26 -57.76
CA ALA A 462 -24.09 3.02 -58.15
C ALA A 462 -23.53 2.44 -59.49
N GLU A 463 -23.18 1.17 -59.72
CA GLU A 463 -23.62 -0.13 -59.22
C GLU A 463 -22.56 -1.25 -59.42
N LYS A 464 -22.54 -2.24 -58.49
CA LYS A 464 -22.43 -3.73 -58.62
C LYS A 464 -21.17 -4.35 -59.27
N LYS A 465 -20.68 -5.53 -58.87
CA LYS A 465 -20.87 -6.50 -57.76
C LYS A 465 -19.78 -7.57 -57.99
N ASP A 466 -19.10 -8.05 -56.96
CA ASP A 466 -18.94 -9.50 -56.80
C ASP A 466 -18.79 -9.88 -55.32
N ALA A 467 -19.34 -11.04 -54.97
CA ALA A 467 -19.62 -11.48 -53.61
C ALA A 467 -18.46 -12.27 -52.98
N GLY A 468 -18.23 -12.09 -51.66
CA GLY A 468 -17.37 -13.02 -50.92
C GLY A 468 -17.00 -12.60 -49.49
N LYS A 469 -17.74 -13.17 -48.53
CA LYS A 469 -17.57 -13.22 -47.06
C LYS A 469 -18.13 -12.04 -46.23
N PRO A 470 -19.14 -12.28 -45.36
CA PRO A 470 -19.51 -11.31 -44.33
C PRO A 470 -18.36 -11.15 -43.33
N ALA A 471 -18.08 -9.90 -42.95
CA ALA A 471 -17.28 -9.59 -41.77
C ALA A 471 -17.89 -10.32 -40.54
N PRO A 472 -17.08 -10.81 -39.59
CA PRO A 472 -17.62 -11.43 -38.39
C PRO A 472 -18.49 -10.41 -37.69
N GLN A 473 -19.79 -10.70 -37.58
CA GLN A 473 -20.67 -9.98 -36.68
C GLN A 473 -20.07 -10.09 -35.28
N ALA A 474 -19.91 -8.96 -34.60
CA ALA A 474 -19.54 -8.98 -33.19
C ALA A 474 -20.60 -9.83 -32.45
N VAL A 475 -20.17 -11.01 -32.01
CA VAL A 475 -21.00 -11.87 -31.17
C VAL A 475 -21.28 -11.08 -29.91
N VAL A 476 -22.53 -10.68 -29.70
CA VAL A 476 -22.94 -10.02 -28.45
C VAL A 476 -22.76 -11.06 -27.36
N ASP A 477 -21.72 -10.87 -26.53
CA ASP A 477 -21.42 -11.77 -25.44
C ASP A 477 -22.43 -11.55 -24.30
N ASN A 478 -23.28 -12.54 -24.08
CA ASN A 478 -24.26 -12.56 -23.01
C ASN A 478 -23.77 -13.36 -21.79
N SER A 479 -22.50 -13.77 -21.76
CA SER A 479 -21.93 -14.45 -20.60
C SER A 479 -21.78 -13.50 -19.40
N ILE A 480 -21.92 -14.05 -18.20
CA ILE A 480 -21.72 -13.34 -16.94
C ILE A 480 -20.53 -14.04 -16.26
N HIS A 481 -19.42 -13.31 -16.11
CA HIS A 481 -18.22 -13.75 -15.40
C HIS A 481 -17.70 -12.63 -14.51
N SER A 482 -18.58 -12.20 -13.61
CA SER A 482 -18.36 -11.07 -12.72
C SER A 482 -17.66 -11.48 -11.43
N GLY A 483 -17.82 -12.74 -11.00
CA GLY A 483 -17.47 -13.22 -9.66
C GLY A 483 -18.22 -12.51 -8.53
N VAL A 484 -19.33 -11.82 -8.82
CA VAL A 484 -20.08 -11.01 -7.84
C VAL A 484 -21.53 -11.46 -7.76
N PHE A 485 -21.90 -11.95 -6.58
CA PHE A 485 -23.22 -12.48 -6.27
C PHE A 485 -23.99 -11.48 -5.41
N ARG A 486 -25.27 -11.26 -5.74
CA ARG A 486 -26.13 -10.29 -5.06
C ARG A 486 -27.46 -10.92 -4.66
N THR A 487 -27.99 -10.45 -3.53
CA THR A 487 -29.37 -10.71 -3.11
C THR A 487 -29.87 -9.61 -2.20
N THR A 488 -31.16 -9.64 -1.88
CA THR A 488 -31.81 -8.68 -1.00
C THR A 488 -32.70 -9.41 0.00
N VAL A 489 -32.60 -9.04 1.27
CA VAL A 489 -33.34 -9.66 2.38
C VAL A 489 -34.13 -8.59 3.12
N ALA A 490 -35.37 -8.86 3.50
CA ALA A 490 -36.16 -7.91 4.28
C ALA A 490 -35.70 -7.88 5.75
N LEU A 491 -35.54 -6.71 6.35
CA LEU A 491 -35.27 -6.53 7.79
C LEU A 491 -36.48 -5.87 8.47
N ALA A 492 -37.17 -6.62 9.32
CA ALA A 492 -38.32 -6.13 10.08
C ALA A 492 -37.94 -5.80 11.52
N LYS A 493 -38.61 -4.79 12.08
CA LYS A 493 -38.58 -4.51 13.52
C LYS A 493 -39.65 -5.36 14.18
N ALA A 494 -39.24 -6.40 14.92
CA ALA A 494 -40.15 -7.24 15.69
C ALA A 494 -39.45 -7.79 16.94
N ASP A 495 -40.22 -7.92 18.03
CA ASP A 495 -39.78 -8.57 19.27
C ASP A 495 -39.95 -10.10 19.20
N GLU A 496 -40.96 -10.57 18.46
CA GLU A 496 -41.24 -11.99 18.21
C GLU A 496 -40.52 -12.47 16.95
N ILE A 497 -39.75 -13.55 17.10
CA ILE A 497 -38.91 -14.13 16.03
C ILE A 497 -39.73 -15.23 15.35
N VAL A 498 -39.83 -15.17 14.02
CA VAL A 498 -40.49 -16.20 13.23
C VAL A 498 -39.42 -17.03 12.54
N GLY A 499 -38.96 -18.08 13.22
CA GLY A 499 -37.89 -18.93 12.70
C GLY A 499 -38.27 -19.60 11.37
N GLY A 500 -37.41 -19.44 10.36
CA GLY A 500 -37.52 -20.13 9.06
C GLY A 500 -38.29 -19.37 7.97
N ASP A 501 -38.64 -18.10 8.19
CA ASP A 501 -39.12 -17.22 7.12
C ASP A 501 -37.94 -16.55 6.36
N GLN A 502 -38.25 -15.74 5.35
CA GLN A 502 -37.24 -14.98 4.59
C GLN A 502 -37.09 -13.53 5.07
N VAL A 503 -37.53 -13.23 6.30
CA VAL A 503 -37.54 -11.87 6.86
C VAL A 503 -36.71 -11.86 8.13
N LEU A 504 -35.59 -11.14 8.10
CA LEU A 504 -34.76 -10.99 9.28
C LEU A 504 -35.48 -10.12 10.32
N GLN A 505 -35.66 -10.60 11.55
CA GLN A 505 -36.24 -9.81 12.64
C GLN A 505 -35.17 -9.31 13.60
N ALA A 506 -35.14 -7.99 13.84
CA ALA A 506 -34.17 -7.38 14.74
C ALA A 506 -34.72 -6.18 15.50
N LEU A 507 -34.05 -5.83 16.59
CA LEU A 507 -34.33 -4.63 17.38
C LEU A 507 -33.24 -3.56 17.22
N PRO A 508 -33.54 -2.31 17.61
CA PRO A 508 -32.57 -1.23 17.56
C PRO A 508 -31.33 -1.56 18.39
N GLY A 509 -30.15 -1.44 17.77
CA GLY A 509 -28.87 -1.71 18.40
C GLY A 509 -28.37 -3.15 18.27
N ASP A 510 -29.18 -4.08 17.76
CA ASP A 510 -28.74 -5.43 17.39
C ASP A 510 -27.71 -5.38 16.25
N LYS A 511 -26.96 -6.46 16.06
CA LYS A 511 -25.98 -6.61 14.99
C LYS A 511 -26.45 -7.65 13.99
N VAL A 512 -26.53 -7.27 12.72
CA VAL A 512 -26.70 -8.21 11.62
C VAL A 512 -25.33 -8.63 11.13
N ARG A 513 -25.12 -9.94 10.97
CA ARG A 513 -23.87 -10.53 10.49
C ARG A 513 -24.18 -11.40 9.28
N LEU A 514 -23.63 -11.02 8.13
CA LEU A 514 -23.56 -11.90 6.96
C LEU A 514 -22.36 -12.82 7.14
N VAL A 515 -22.58 -14.12 7.03
CA VAL A 515 -21.58 -15.18 7.15
C VAL A 515 -21.57 -15.99 5.85
N TYR A 516 -20.39 -16.07 5.25
CA TYR A 516 -20.11 -16.90 4.09
C TYR A 516 -18.93 -17.83 4.38
N LEU A 517 -19.05 -19.09 4.00
CA LEU A 517 -17.99 -20.08 4.15
C LEU A 517 -17.29 -20.22 2.81
N ASP A 518 -16.08 -19.70 2.76
CA ASP A 518 -15.22 -19.80 1.60
C ASP A 518 -14.39 -21.09 1.70
N GLU A 519 -14.80 -22.10 0.94
CA GLU A 519 -14.16 -23.42 0.90
C GLU A 519 -12.89 -23.43 0.04
N ARG A 520 -12.73 -22.45 -0.87
CA ARG A 520 -11.58 -22.32 -1.77
C ARG A 520 -11.04 -20.91 -1.66
N ASN A 521 -10.02 -20.76 -0.83
CA ASN A 521 -9.37 -19.47 -0.58
C ASN A 521 -7.84 -19.64 -0.57
N SER A 522 -7.13 -18.51 -0.49
CA SER A 522 -5.67 -18.48 -0.47
C SER A 522 -5.05 -19.17 0.75
N SER A 523 -5.79 -19.36 1.84
CA SER A 523 -5.32 -19.99 3.08
C SER A 523 -5.51 -21.52 3.10
N ASP A 524 -4.91 -22.17 4.11
CA ASP A 524 -5.06 -23.60 4.38
C ASP A 524 -6.29 -23.87 5.26
N GLY A 525 -7.46 -23.99 4.63
CA GLY A 525 -8.70 -24.37 5.30
C GLY A 525 -9.93 -23.63 4.79
N ILE A 526 -11.09 -23.93 5.36
CA ILE A 526 -12.33 -23.19 5.08
C ILE A 526 -12.23 -21.85 5.81
N HIS A 527 -12.29 -20.75 5.06
CA HIS A 527 -12.23 -19.40 5.61
C HIS A 527 -13.64 -18.84 5.79
N GLN A 528 -14.00 -18.46 7.02
CA GLN A 528 -15.29 -17.84 7.29
C GLN A 528 -15.20 -16.33 7.07
N VAL A 529 -15.81 -15.87 5.98
CA VAL A 529 -15.89 -14.46 5.62
C VAL A 529 -17.15 -13.87 6.26
N GLN A 530 -17.00 -12.76 6.99
CA GLN A 530 -18.11 -12.13 7.66
C GLN A 530 -18.16 -10.61 7.47
N SER A 531 -19.37 -10.06 7.40
CA SER A 531 -19.64 -8.62 7.38
C SER A 531 -20.70 -8.29 8.41
N GLU A 532 -20.46 -7.26 9.24
CA GLU A 532 -21.39 -6.83 10.28
C GLU A 532 -22.00 -5.46 10.00
N ALA A 533 -23.29 -5.30 10.30
CA ALA A 533 -23.99 -4.02 10.30
C ALA A 533 -24.85 -3.88 11.55
N ARG A 534 -24.87 -2.70 12.17
CA ARG A 534 -25.72 -2.43 13.34
C ARG A 534 -27.13 -2.03 12.92
N CYS A 535 -28.15 -2.60 13.53
CA CYS A 535 -29.54 -2.18 13.36
C CYS A 535 -29.75 -0.79 13.93
N ILE A 536 -30.20 0.14 13.09
CA ILE A 536 -30.43 1.53 13.45
C ILE A 536 -31.87 1.91 13.09
N GLU A 537 -32.48 2.73 13.95
CA GLU A 537 -33.74 3.40 13.64
C GLU A 537 -33.48 4.74 12.95
N GLY A 538 -34.13 4.97 11.80
CA GLY A 538 -34.04 6.23 11.07
C GLY A 538 -33.16 6.15 9.81
N ASN A 539 -32.58 7.28 9.40
CA ASN A 539 -31.77 7.41 8.18
C ASN A 539 -30.28 7.49 8.54
N LEU A 540 -29.44 6.75 7.83
CA LEU A 540 -27.99 6.67 8.08
C LEU A 540 -27.29 8.01 7.81
N GLY A 541 -27.03 8.79 8.86
CA GLY A 541 -26.12 9.93 8.89
C GLY A 541 -24.76 9.53 9.46
N GLY A 542 -23.68 9.78 8.73
CA GLY A 542 -22.36 9.19 8.98
C GLY A 542 -21.65 9.64 10.26
N VAL A 543 -21.17 8.66 11.03
CA VAL A 543 -20.11 8.81 12.05
C VAL A 543 -19.20 7.58 11.97
N ARG A 544 -17.88 7.78 11.85
CA ARG A 544 -16.85 6.72 11.92
C ARG A 544 -15.73 7.16 12.86
N VAL A 545 -15.22 6.21 13.66
CA VAL A 545 -13.93 6.32 14.36
C VAL A 545 -13.26 4.95 14.27
N THR A 546 -12.01 4.90 13.80
CA THR A 546 -11.16 3.70 13.85
C THR A 546 -9.74 4.09 14.27
N ARG A 547 -9.18 3.35 15.24
CA ARG A 547 -7.73 3.29 15.50
C ARG A 547 -7.19 2.16 14.62
N ALA A 548 -6.08 2.39 13.90
CA ALA A 548 -5.51 1.44 12.95
C ALA A 548 -4.28 0.73 13.53
N VAL A 549 -4.26 -0.59 13.37
CA VAL A 549 -3.06 -1.43 13.28
C VAL A 549 -2.72 -1.53 11.79
N ILE A 550 -1.46 -1.36 11.43
CA ILE A 550 -0.99 -1.26 10.03
C ILE A 550 -0.98 -2.66 9.40
N SER A 551 -1.74 -2.86 8.32
CA SER A 551 -1.79 -4.11 7.53
C SER A 551 -1.07 -3.96 6.18
N ASP A 552 -0.70 -5.08 5.54
CA ASP A 552 -0.08 -5.08 4.20
C ASP A 552 -0.93 -4.37 3.14
N LEU A 553 -2.26 -4.37 3.33
CA LEU A 553 -3.18 -3.60 2.50
C LEU A 553 -2.93 -2.09 2.61
N GLU A 554 -2.69 -1.57 3.81
CA GLU A 554 -2.39 -0.14 4.00
C GLU A 554 -1.08 0.24 3.32
N LEU A 555 -0.04 -0.60 3.41
CA LEU A 555 1.24 -0.37 2.73
C LEU A 555 1.09 -0.37 1.20
N ARG A 556 0.29 -1.30 0.67
CA ARG A 556 -0.03 -1.35 -0.77
C ARG A 556 -0.75 -0.08 -1.20
N LEU A 557 -1.76 0.37 -0.46
CA LEU A 557 -2.52 1.57 -0.80
C LEU A 557 -1.67 2.85 -0.67
N GLN A 558 -0.79 2.92 0.33
CA GLN A 558 0.19 4.01 0.42
C GLN A 558 1.11 4.03 -0.81
N THR A 559 1.54 2.86 -1.29
CA THR A 559 2.36 2.74 -2.50
C THR A 559 1.60 3.25 -3.74
N GLU A 560 0.38 2.78 -3.95
CA GLU A 560 -0.49 3.24 -5.04
C GLU A 560 -0.74 4.77 -4.95
N LEU A 561 -0.91 5.33 -3.75
CA LEU A 561 -1.07 6.77 -3.55
C LEU A 561 0.18 7.59 -3.91
N LYS A 562 1.39 7.09 -3.59
CA LYS A 562 2.64 7.73 -4.01
C LYS A 562 2.84 7.66 -5.51
N THR A 563 2.44 6.55 -6.15
CA THR A 563 2.43 6.41 -7.61
C THR A 563 1.51 7.45 -8.25
N ALA A 564 0.31 7.66 -7.71
CA ALA A 564 -0.60 8.70 -8.18
C ALA A 564 0.05 10.09 -8.11
N GLY A 565 0.63 10.47 -6.97
CA GLY A 565 1.35 11.74 -6.84
C GLY A 565 2.56 11.87 -7.79
N ALA A 566 3.20 10.75 -8.17
CA ALA A 566 4.34 10.75 -9.08
C ALA A 566 3.87 11.09 -10.50
N LEU A 567 2.77 10.46 -10.92
CA LEU A 567 2.10 10.73 -12.18
C LEU A 567 1.62 12.19 -12.26
N THR A 568 1.07 12.74 -11.18
CA THR A 568 0.69 14.17 -11.10
C THR A 568 1.88 15.07 -11.37
N ASN A 569 3.03 14.82 -10.73
CA ASN A 569 4.18 15.68 -10.93
C ASN A 569 4.81 15.53 -12.33
N ILE A 570 4.75 14.34 -12.95
CA ILE A 570 5.12 14.18 -14.37
C ILE A 570 4.19 15.04 -15.24
N ALA A 571 2.90 14.98 -14.98
CA ALA A 571 1.90 15.76 -15.68
C ALA A 571 2.15 17.26 -15.52
N ASN A 572 2.47 17.73 -14.31
CA ASN A 572 2.86 19.11 -14.05
C ASN A 572 4.06 19.52 -14.91
N ARG A 573 5.13 18.71 -14.96
CA ARG A 573 6.29 19.00 -15.82
C ARG A 573 5.91 19.05 -17.29
N TYR A 574 5.09 18.12 -17.78
CA TYR A 574 4.59 18.18 -19.16
C TYR A 574 3.76 19.45 -19.42
N LYS A 575 2.93 19.87 -18.46
CA LYS A 575 2.15 21.11 -18.53
C LYS A 575 3.09 22.33 -18.60
N GLU A 576 4.14 22.38 -17.79
CA GLU A 576 5.17 23.42 -17.78
C GLU A 576 5.92 23.51 -19.12
N PHE A 577 6.21 22.37 -19.76
CA PHE A 577 6.82 22.31 -21.10
C PHE A 577 5.83 22.56 -22.25
N GLY A 578 4.54 22.82 -21.95
CA GLY A 578 3.50 23.05 -22.95
C GLY A 578 2.95 21.79 -23.65
N LEU A 579 3.34 20.59 -23.19
CA LEU A 579 2.91 19.29 -23.70
C LEU A 579 1.54 18.90 -23.12
N LYS A 580 0.49 19.61 -23.52
CA LYS A 580 -0.86 19.51 -22.92
C LYS A 580 -1.48 18.10 -23.00
N THR A 581 -1.36 17.40 -24.13
CA THR A 581 -1.89 16.04 -24.30
C THR A 581 -1.21 15.06 -23.34
N ASN A 582 0.12 15.03 -23.34
CA ASN A 582 0.88 14.14 -22.46
C ASN A 582 0.64 14.45 -20.97
N ALA A 583 0.43 15.74 -20.63
CA ALA A 583 0.06 16.13 -19.29
C ALA A 583 -1.31 15.57 -18.91
N ASN A 584 -2.32 15.75 -19.77
CA ASN A 584 -3.68 15.24 -19.54
C ASN A 584 -3.69 13.71 -19.37
N ASP A 585 -3.01 12.96 -20.23
CA ASP A 585 -2.93 11.50 -20.14
C ASP A 585 -2.34 11.06 -18.79
N LYS A 586 -1.32 11.78 -18.30
CA LYS A 586 -0.68 11.48 -17.01
C LYS A 586 -1.55 11.89 -15.83
N TYR A 587 -2.29 12.99 -15.92
CA TYR A 587 -3.29 13.34 -14.91
C TYR A 587 -4.42 12.30 -14.84
N GLU A 588 -4.90 11.82 -15.99
CA GLU A 588 -5.95 10.79 -16.03
C GLU A 588 -5.47 9.46 -15.43
N GLN A 589 -4.22 9.06 -15.71
CA GLN A 589 -3.59 7.92 -15.05
C GLN A 589 -3.47 8.13 -13.53
N ALA A 590 -3.06 9.34 -13.10
CA ALA A 590 -2.98 9.68 -11.68
C ALA A 590 -4.36 9.60 -11.01
N LEU A 591 -5.40 10.13 -11.65
CA LEU A 591 -6.78 10.06 -11.16
C LEU A 591 -7.27 8.62 -11.03
N ALA A 592 -7.08 7.79 -12.06
CA ALA A 592 -7.53 6.40 -12.04
C ALA A 592 -6.93 5.61 -10.86
N VAL A 593 -5.63 5.81 -10.59
CA VAL A 593 -4.95 5.21 -9.43
C VAL A 593 -5.48 5.81 -8.12
N CYS A 594 -5.58 7.14 -8.04
CA CYS A 594 -6.00 7.81 -6.80
C CYS A 594 -7.46 7.54 -6.44
N GLU A 595 -8.36 7.40 -7.41
CA GLU A 595 -9.77 7.02 -7.21
C GLU A 595 -9.93 5.56 -6.76
N LYS A 596 -9.06 4.67 -7.27
CA LYS A 596 -8.98 3.29 -6.77
C LYS A 596 -8.53 3.27 -5.31
N VAL A 597 -7.49 4.04 -4.98
CA VAL A 597 -7.02 4.19 -3.59
C VAL A 597 -8.11 4.81 -2.72
N ALA A 598 -8.82 5.84 -3.18
CA ALA A 598 -9.88 6.50 -2.41
C ALA A 598 -11.01 5.53 -2.03
N ARG A 599 -11.41 4.64 -2.95
CA ARG A 599 -12.41 3.60 -2.68
C ARG A 599 -11.96 2.63 -1.59
N SER A 600 -10.69 2.25 -1.56
CA SER A 600 -10.14 1.33 -0.55
C SER A 600 -9.80 2.03 0.76
N ALA A 601 -9.22 3.22 0.69
CA ALA A 601 -8.85 4.05 1.84
C ALA A 601 -10.08 4.57 2.59
N SER A 602 -11.23 4.76 1.92
CA SER A 602 -12.47 5.13 2.59
C SER A 602 -12.93 4.08 3.61
N LYS A 603 -12.61 2.80 3.38
CA LYS A 603 -12.92 1.68 4.29
C LYS A 603 -12.04 1.68 5.53
N LEU A 604 -10.75 2.01 5.36
CA LEU A 604 -9.76 2.08 6.44
C LEU A 604 -9.90 3.36 7.28
N GLY A 605 -10.24 4.47 6.63
CA GLY A 605 -10.32 5.79 7.24
C GLY A 605 -8.96 6.34 7.66
N GLY A 606 -8.98 7.38 8.49
CA GLY A 606 -7.76 7.94 9.09
C GLY A 606 -6.85 8.69 8.11
N ARG A 607 -5.54 8.65 8.41
CA ARG A 607 -4.52 9.45 7.73
C ARG A 607 -4.39 9.14 6.23
N LEU A 608 -4.53 7.87 5.84
CA LEU A 608 -4.42 7.47 4.43
C LEU A 608 -5.54 8.10 3.57
N LEU A 609 -6.77 8.13 4.11
CA LEU A 609 -7.91 8.74 3.42
C LEU A 609 -7.73 10.26 3.31
N GLU A 610 -7.26 10.91 4.37
CA GLU A 610 -6.89 12.34 4.36
C GLU A 610 -5.86 12.63 3.26
N GLU A 611 -4.74 11.89 3.23
CA GLU A 611 -3.70 12.03 2.21
C GLU A 611 -4.26 11.79 0.80
N THR A 612 -5.22 10.87 0.65
CA THR A 612 -5.87 10.58 -0.64
C THR A 612 -6.74 11.73 -1.12
N TYR A 613 -7.55 12.35 -0.25
CA TYR A 613 -8.33 13.54 -0.62
C TYR A 613 -7.44 14.73 -0.97
N VAL A 614 -6.33 14.91 -0.26
CA VAL A 614 -5.34 15.95 -0.59
C VAL A 614 -4.74 15.70 -1.96
N GLN A 615 -4.40 14.45 -2.32
CA GLN A 615 -3.90 14.13 -3.66
C GLN A 615 -4.96 14.36 -4.75
N LEU A 616 -6.21 13.92 -4.56
CA LEU A 616 -7.30 14.18 -5.51
C LEU A 616 -7.51 15.68 -5.73
N TRP A 617 -7.53 16.46 -4.65
CA TRP A 617 -7.62 17.91 -4.72
C TRP A 617 -6.49 18.50 -5.56
N ARG A 618 -5.23 18.11 -5.32
CA ARG A 618 -4.07 18.56 -6.09
C ARG A 618 -4.19 18.20 -7.56
N ILE A 619 -4.56 16.97 -7.89
CA ILE A 619 -4.70 16.53 -9.28
C ILE A 619 -5.76 17.37 -10.00
N TYR A 620 -6.95 17.52 -9.42
CA TYR A 620 -7.99 18.34 -10.05
C TYR A 620 -7.62 19.81 -10.16
N PHE A 621 -6.89 20.35 -9.17
CA PHE A 621 -6.38 21.71 -9.21
C PHE A 621 -5.40 21.90 -10.37
N GLU A 622 -4.42 21.00 -10.53
CA GLU A 622 -3.42 21.05 -11.59
C GLU A 622 -3.99 20.79 -12.99
N MET A 623 -5.12 20.07 -13.07
CA MET A 623 -5.92 19.93 -14.30
C MET A 623 -6.80 21.14 -14.62
N ASP A 624 -6.77 22.21 -13.82
CA ASP A 624 -7.68 23.35 -13.91
C ASP A 624 -9.18 22.97 -13.76
N ARG A 625 -9.48 21.81 -13.15
CA ARG A 625 -10.85 21.36 -12.83
C ARG A 625 -11.27 21.83 -11.44
N LEU A 626 -11.46 23.14 -11.34
CA LEU A 626 -11.55 23.86 -10.07
C LEU A 626 -12.80 23.54 -9.25
N GLU A 627 -13.91 23.18 -9.90
CA GLU A 627 -15.13 22.76 -9.19
C GLU A 627 -14.95 21.42 -8.48
N LEU A 628 -14.28 20.46 -9.13
CA LEU A 628 -13.96 19.16 -8.55
C LEU A 628 -12.92 19.29 -7.44
N ALA A 629 -11.91 20.14 -7.63
CA ALA A 629 -10.97 20.49 -6.58
C ALA A 629 -11.71 21.10 -5.37
N ALA A 630 -12.62 22.05 -5.59
CA ALA A 630 -13.43 22.64 -4.52
C ALA A 630 -14.22 21.57 -3.76
N ALA A 631 -14.84 20.62 -4.47
CA ALA A 631 -15.59 19.53 -3.87
C ALA A 631 -14.70 18.63 -2.98
N MET A 632 -13.48 18.30 -3.44
CA MET A 632 -12.54 17.50 -2.65
C MET A 632 -12.02 18.27 -1.43
N ALA A 633 -11.72 19.56 -1.56
CA ALA A 633 -11.33 20.41 -0.42
C ALA A 633 -12.46 20.54 0.61
N GLN A 634 -13.71 20.69 0.16
CA GLN A 634 -14.88 20.69 1.04
C GLN A 634 -15.07 19.34 1.74
N ARG A 635 -14.85 18.23 1.04
CA ARG A 635 -14.92 16.88 1.62
C ARG A 635 -13.84 16.67 2.67
N LEU A 636 -12.61 17.09 2.39
CA LEU A 636 -11.50 17.10 3.33
C LEU A 636 -11.85 17.94 4.58
N GLN A 637 -12.41 19.13 4.42
CA GLN A 637 -12.83 19.97 5.55
C GLN A 637 -13.93 19.30 6.40
N ARG A 638 -14.90 18.65 5.77
CA ARG A 638 -16.03 18.01 6.46
C ARG A 638 -15.61 16.75 7.22
N GLU A 639 -14.78 15.92 6.61
CA GLU A 639 -14.36 14.63 7.17
C GLU A 639 -13.11 14.75 8.07
N PHE A 640 -12.25 15.76 7.82
CA PHE A 640 -11.02 16.01 8.57
C PHE A 640 -10.84 17.50 8.95
N PRO A 641 -11.67 18.06 9.85
CA PRO A 641 -11.64 19.49 10.18
C PRO A 641 -10.31 19.98 10.79
N ASN A 642 -9.56 19.08 11.43
CA ASN A 642 -8.28 19.38 12.08
C ASN A 642 -7.07 19.11 11.16
N SER A 643 -7.30 18.76 9.90
CA SER A 643 -6.22 18.53 8.94
C SER A 643 -5.48 19.84 8.64
N GLY A 644 -4.15 19.81 8.76
CA GLY A 644 -3.29 20.93 8.38
C GLY A 644 -3.17 21.17 6.88
N PHE A 645 -3.93 20.45 6.05
CA PHE A 645 -4.02 20.67 4.61
C PHE A 645 -5.28 21.45 4.20
N VAL A 646 -6.24 21.62 5.12
CA VAL A 646 -7.53 22.27 4.83
C VAL A 646 -7.34 23.76 4.61
N ASP A 647 -6.50 24.41 5.41
CA ASP A 647 -6.22 25.84 5.29
C ASP A 647 -5.48 26.18 3.99
N ASP A 648 -4.45 25.41 3.63
CA ASP A 648 -3.78 25.49 2.33
C ASP A 648 -4.77 25.37 1.16
N ALA A 649 -5.64 24.35 1.22
CA ALA A 649 -6.61 24.09 0.15
C ALA A 649 -7.65 25.21 0.03
N LEU A 650 -8.11 25.78 1.15
CA LEU A 650 -9.05 26.90 1.15
C LEU A 650 -8.41 28.18 0.60
N LEU A 651 -7.16 28.47 0.97
CA LEU A 651 -6.45 29.64 0.49
C LEU A 651 -6.30 29.59 -1.04
N GLN A 652 -5.80 28.47 -1.57
CA GLN A 652 -5.65 28.30 -3.01
C GLN A 652 -6.97 28.37 -3.77
N LEU A 653 -8.04 27.78 -3.22
CA LEU A 653 -9.36 27.84 -3.84
C LEU A 653 -9.91 29.28 -3.89
N ALA A 654 -9.72 30.06 -2.83
CA ALA A 654 -10.14 31.45 -2.76
C ALA A 654 -9.36 32.32 -3.76
N ASP A 655 -8.05 32.12 -3.87
CA ASP A 655 -7.20 32.83 -4.82
C ASP A 655 -7.57 32.57 -6.28
N VAL A 656 -7.89 31.32 -6.60
CA VAL A 656 -8.39 30.96 -7.92
C VAL A 656 -9.74 31.62 -8.20
N ALA A 657 -10.69 31.53 -7.28
CA ALA A 657 -12.00 32.16 -7.44
C ALA A 657 -11.86 33.67 -7.66
N ARG A 658 -10.91 34.32 -6.96
CA ARG A 658 -10.58 35.73 -7.14
C ARG A 658 -10.01 36.00 -8.53
N LYS A 659 -9.02 35.23 -8.98
CA LYS A 659 -8.43 35.35 -10.32
C LYS A 659 -9.44 35.14 -11.45
N GLN A 660 -10.46 34.31 -11.23
CA GLN A 660 -11.56 34.10 -12.19
C GLN A 660 -12.61 35.23 -12.18
N GLY A 661 -12.48 36.23 -11.30
CA GLY A 661 -13.46 37.30 -11.15
C GLY A 661 -14.69 36.94 -10.31
N ASN A 662 -14.74 35.73 -9.73
CA ASN A 662 -15.80 35.31 -8.80
C ASN A 662 -15.55 35.85 -7.39
N LEU A 663 -15.49 37.18 -7.26
CA LEU A 663 -15.02 37.89 -6.07
C LEU A 663 -15.87 37.62 -4.82
N GLN A 664 -17.20 37.52 -4.96
CA GLN A 664 -18.09 37.19 -3.84
C GLN A 664 -17.85 35.78 -3.29
N ARG A 665 -17.65 34.80 -4.18
CA ARG A 665 -17.32 33.43 -3.79
C ARG A 665 -15.95 33.37 -3.11
N ALA A 666 -14.96 34.09 -3.63
CA ALA A 666 -13.63 34.19 -3.03
C ALA A 666 -13.69 34.75 -1.60
N ILE A 667 -14.41 35.85 -1.38
CA ILE A 667 -14.62 36.43 -0.04
C ILE A 667 -15.26 35.40 0.92
N GLY A 668 -16.26 34.65 0.46
CA GLY A 668 -16.89 33.59 1.27
C GLY A 668 -15.92 32.46 1.66
N ILE A 669 -14.98 32.09 0.77
CA ILE A 669 -13.95 31.08 1.08
C ILE A 669 -12.90 31.65 2.04
N TYR A 670 -12.41 32.87 1.80
CA TYR A 670 -11.44 33.52 2.69
C TYR A 670 -11.99 33.73 4.09
N ASN A 671 -13.25 34.15 4.24
CA ASN A 671 -13.87 34.32 5.57
C ASN A 671 -13.91 33.01 6.36
N ARG A 672 -14.12 31.87 5.70
CA ARG A 672 -14.04 30.56 6.36
C ARG A 672 -12.64 30.29 6.89
N LEU A 673 -11.61 30.62 6.12
CA LEU A 673 -10.21 30.48 6.55
C LEU A 673 -9.83 31.46 7.68
N VAL A 674 -10.26 32.72 7.61
CA VAL A 674 -10.05 33.72 8.69
C VAL A 674 -10.66 33.26 10.02
N ASN A 675 -11.78 32.55 9.98
CA ASN A 675 -12.47 32.04 11.17
C ASN A 675 -11.85 30.74 11.74
N MET A 676 -10.90 30.10 11.04
CA MET A 676 -10.18 28.93 11.54
C MET A 676 -9.05 29.37 12.49
N GLN A 677 -9.34 29.39 13.80
CA GLN A 677 -8.41 29.91 14.83
C GLN A 677 -7.04 29.19 14.86
N THR A 678 -6.97 27.93 14.43
CA THR A 678 -5.75 27.11 14.42
C THR A 678 -4.84 27.39 13.22
N SER A 679 -5.31 28.07 12.18
CA SER A 679 -4.51 28.28 10.97
C SER A 679 -3.56 29.48 11.09
N GLN A 680 -2.36 29.35 10.53
CA GLN A 680 -1.40 30.45 10.40
C GLN A 680 -1.69 31.33 9.18
N LEU A 681 -2.49 30.85 8.22
CA LEU A 681 -2.78 31.54 6.96
C LEU A 681 -3.93 32.57 7.06
N ARG A 682 -4.42 32.84 8.26
CA ARG A 682 -5.55 33.76 8.50
C ARG A 682 -5.25 35.18 8.02
N GLY A 683 -4.01 35.64 8.23
CA GLY A 683 -3.58 36.96 7.76
C GLY A 683 -3.50 37.05 6.24
N GLU A 684 -3.10 35.96 5.57
CA GLU A 684 -3.09 35.87 4.10
C GLU A 684 -4.51 35.87 3.53
N ALA A 685 -5.43 35.14 4.19
CA ALA A 685 -6.84 35.13 3.81
C ALA A 685 -7.49 36.51 3.96
N GLN A 686 -7.22 37.19 5.08
CA GLN A 686 -7.72 38.54 5.35
C GLN A 686 -7.20 39.55 4.29
N PHE A 687 -5.93 39.41 3.89
CA PHE A 687 -5.36 40.18 2.79
C PHE A 687 -6.04 39.87 1.45
N GLY A 688 -6.35 38.60 1.18
CA GLY A 688 -7.11 38.17 0.01
C GLY A 688 -8.52 38.78 -0.07
N ILE A 689 -9.22 38.94 1.06
CA ILE A 689 -10.53 39.64 1.13
C ILE A 689 -10.38 41.11 0.71
N ALA A 690 -9.34 41.79 1.19
CA ALA A 690 -9.07 43.17 0.84
C ALA A 690 -8.80 43.33 -0.67
N GLN A 691 -8.02 42.41 -1.26
CA GLN A 691 -7.80 42.36 -2.71
C GLN A 691 -9.09 42.15 -3.51
N CYS A 692 -10.03 41.34 -3.01
CA CYS A 692 -11.32 41.17 -3.66
C CYS A 692 -12.12 42.47 -3.70
N TYR A 693 -12.20 43.21 -2.60
CA TYR A 693 -12.90 44.50 -2.57
C TYR A 693 -12.22 45.56 -3.44
N GLU A 694 -10.89 45.58 -3.47
CA GLU A 694 -10.11 46.45 -4.36
C GLU A 694 -10.42 46.14 -5.84
N GLN A 695 -10.46 44.86 -6.23
CA GLN A 695 -10.85 44.47 -7.59
C GLN A 695 -12.31 44.84 -7.92
N MET A 696 -13.23 44.72 -6.95
CA MET A 696 -14.62 45.16 -7.13
C MET A 696 -14.71 46.69 -7.30
N ALA A 697 -13.90 47.45 -6.55
CA ALA A 697 -13.85 48.90 -6.64
C ALA A 697 -13.35 49.36 -8.01
N LEU A 698 -12.29 48.73 -8.52
CA LEU A 698 -11.73 49.01 -9.85
C LEU A 698 -12.70 48.70 -10.99
N ALA A 699 -13.58 47.71 -10.81
CA ALA A 699 -14.60 47.34 -11.78
C ALA A 699 -15.89 48.19 -11.68
N SER A 700 -16.04 49.00 -10.62
CA SER A 700 -17.22 49.83 -10.36
C SER A 700 -16.97 51.29 -10.77
N THR A 701 -18.04 52.08 -10.96
CA THR A 701 -17.94 53.50 -11.31
C THR A 701 -18.74 54.39 -10.36
N GLY A 702 -18.28 55.62 -10.13
CA GLY A 702 -18.99 56.62 -9.32
C GLY A 702 -18.95 56.34 -7.82
N THR A 703 -20.04 56.65 -7.11
CA THR A 703 -20.14 56.54 -5.64
C THR A 703 -19.96 55.12 -5.10
N GLY A 704 -20.33 54.09 -5.87
CA GLY A 704 -20.13 52.68 -5.49
C GLY A 704 -18.65 52.26 -5.46
N ALA A 705 -17.81 52.85 -6.32
CA ALA A 705 -16.37 52.58 -6.35
C ALA A 705 -15.66 53.13 -5.10
N ALA A 706 -16.06 54.32 -4.65
CA ALA A 706 -15.55 54.93 -3.41
C ALA A 706 -15.87 54.05 -2.19
N GLN A 707 -17.13 53.63 -2.03
CA GLN A 707 -17.55 52.77 -0.91
C GLN A 707 -16.79 51.43 -0.87
N LEU A 708 -16.53 50.81 -2.02
CA LEU A 708 -15.77 49.56 -2.10
C LEU A 708 -14.27 49.78 -1.82
N SER A 709 -13.72 50.92 -2.23
CA SER A 709 -12.33 51.30 -1.92
C SER A 709 -12.14 51.53 -0.42
N ASP A 710 -13.08 52.22 0.23
CA ASP A 710 -13.08 52.43 1.68
C ASP A 710 -13.15 51.09 2.42
N ARG A 711 -13.96 50.16 1.91
CA ARG A 711 -14.07 48.81 2.47
C ARG A 711 -12.78 48.01 2.28
N ALA A 712 -12.14 48.08 1.11
CA ALA A 712 -10.84 47.45 0.88
C ALA A 712 -9.77 47.98 1.85
N PHE A 713 -9.74 49.29 2.09
CA PHE A 713 -8.86 49.92 3.07
C PHE A 713 -9.08 49.37 4.49
N GLN A 714 -10.33 49.25 4.92
CA GLN A 714 -10.67 48.68 6.24
C GLN A 714 -10.20 47.24 6.38
N GLU A 715 -10.36 46.41 5.33
CA GLU A 715 -9.91 45.02 5.36
C GLU A 715 -8.38 44.90 5.35
N TYR A 716 -7.65 45.77 4.64
CA TYR A 716 -6.18 45.85 4.72
C TYR A 716 -5.71 46.26 6.12
N LYS A 717 -6.40 47.22 6.75
CA LYS A 717 -6.11 47.64 8.12
C LYS A 717 -6.23 46.48 9.11
N LYS A 718 -7.25 45.62 8.96
CA LYS A 718 -7.40 44.42 9.80
C LYS A 718 -6.23 43.44 9.70
N VAL A 719 -5.56 43.35 8.55
CA VAL A 719 -4.35 42.51 8.41
C VAL A 719 -3.27 42.99 9.38
N PHE A 720 -3.05 44.31 9.46
CA PHE A 720 -2.08 44.92 10.37
C PHE A 720 -2.52 44.82 11.84
N ASP A 721 -3.77 45.16 12.14
CA ASP A 721 -4.27 45.23 13.52
C ASP A 721 -4.47 43.85 14.16
N GLN A 722 -4.99 42.87 13.41
CA GLN A 722 -5.42 41.56 13.94
C GLN A 722 -4.45 40.43 13.65
N PHE A 723 -3.57 40.58 12.65
CA PHE A 723 -2.64 39.55 12.21
C PHE A 723 -1.21 40.09 12.04
N PRO A 724 -0.60 40.67 13.10
CA PRO A 724 0.70 41.32 13.03
C PRO A 724 1.86 40.36 12.63
N ASP A 725 1.70 39.06 12.90
CA ASP A 725 2.68 38.03 12.54
C ASP A 725 2.57 37.56 11.08
N SER A 726 1.59 38.07 10.32
CA SER A 726 1.38 37.69 8.92
C SER A 726 2.50 38.23 8.01
N GLY A 727 3.02 37.39 7.11
CA GLY A 727 3.98 37.80 6.09
C GLY A 727 3.44 38.89 5.13
N ARG A 728 2.13 39.14 5.11
CA ARG A 728 1.46 40.14 4.24
C ARG A 728 1.28 41.52 4.87
N VAL A 729 1.72 41.73 6.12
CA VAL A 729 1.51 43.02 6.81
C VAL A 729 2.18 44.19 6.07
N GLY A 730 3.41 44.01 5.59
CA GLY A 730 4.12 45.06 4.84
C GLY A 730 3.39 45.45 3.54
N GLU A 731 2.88 44.46 2.82
CA GLU A 731 2.09 44.69 1.60
C GLU A 731 0.75 45.38 1.90
N ALA A 732 0.08 45.02 2.99
CA ALA A 732 -1.18 45.63 3.42
C ALA A 732 -0.99 47.12 3.73
N VAL A 733 0.07 47.47 4.48
CA VAL A 733 0.41 48.87 4.78
C VAL A 733 0.72 49.66 3.51
N SER A 734 1.45 49.07 2.56
CA SER A 734 1.72 49.70 1.26
C SER A 734 0.42 49.97 0.48
N ARG A 735 -0.52 49.02 0.45
CA ARG A 735 -1.84 49.21 -0.20
C ARG A 735 -2.67 50.31 0.47
N MET A 736 -2.65 50.38 1.80
CA MET A 736 -3.31 51.45 2.56
C MET A 736 -2.72 52.82 2.26
N ALA A 737 -1.39 52.93 2.14
CA ALA A 737 -0.73 54.18 1.78
C ALA A 737 -1.14 54.63 0.36
N ASN A 738 -1.18 53.71 -0.60
CA ASN A 738 -1.60 54.01 -1.97
C ASN A 738 -3.03 54.56 -2.05
N TYR A 739 -3.95 54.07 -1.21
CA TYR A 739 -5.32 54.59 -1.13
C TYR A 739 -5.34 56.08 -0.73
N TYR A 740 -4.50 56.52 0.22
CA TYR A 740 -4.39 57.94 0.60
C TYR A 740 -3.74 58.81 -0.48
N TYR A 741 -2.89 58.25 -1.33
CA TYR A 741 -2.31 58.99 -2.46
C TYR A 741 -3.28 59.19 -3.62
N GLN A 742 -4.34 58.38 -3.70
CA GLN A 742 -5.35 58.43 -4.76
C GLN A 742 -6.57 59.30 -4.42
N GLN A 743 -6.76 59.62 -3.14
CA GLN A 743 -7.69 60.67 -2.69
C GLN A 743 -7.03 62.04 -2.72
#